data_AF-A0AAU9KPR4-F1
#
_entry.id   AF-A0AAU9KPR4-F1
#
_cell.length_a   1.000
_cell.length_b   1.000
_cell.length_c   1.000
_cell.angle_alpha   90.00
_cell.angle_beta   90.00
_cell.angle_gamma   90.00
#
_symmetry.space_group_name_H-M   'P 1'
#
loop_
_entity.id
_entity.type
_entity.pdbx_description
1 polymer ?
#
loop_
_entity_poly.entity_id
_entity_poly.type
_entity_poly.pdbx_seq_one_letter_code
_entity_poly.pdbx_strand_id
1 'polypeptide(L)'
;MYHKFQEREIPEASRDVRMATQAERRAELQKLSSGEEEWTLYRTLCQFRLGYFSFLVLMCILMFSVTFLMEIFFAIFLPSARMDPYFTVRSIVLLSIFPFALIFLSYCFEESSRLFLDAIDTREGSLANFRLSLCVCIHYLRHWREMPDDRFERERFDAFRRHDEDHEAWVRFVSWITAGPRYLLSTIHTNDPFDDTNKKSEDETRYELELLFQRQQSEELSHEHSACVPRHSSSSSDQESPSIRWKRAFQAASTTVKFNTTHFDGPPLDFSTLVLTDVLCPFVFELITLWTFMVSLVTNMSPLAAFLDYIECGFYMQALYLGLWMICHFCSARNRKMREFVSNYRRRYRDMQRELLEMENEKRAEHLWLVSIGFRAVEQFQTSFFTLVETIFELGTHVRARCYPGASVAEDEMTVTNEENQPLQAGELMQYTQVEPNTETLAEGTCDPVEDANETQEALEGKQHLHLIGERLHDLNLWSKFSYNRRLRILCPIVILSAIISFYAFYAGWGIMGICLILLGDTIQAKFPQVFGLTFKSFITIFVTLSFVFFSSTWAVGTFVHGGDFFVFPPTVESRSASTPFAMKPTTTMPMHWMHLKKVAEYPVCALDMESLDIVDFALIADSIYGWTTAVQIKSFTQRFNGTELGDWKYISRNNEAAGHQVWAELYFPTINMTVIAVRGTATATDALEDLHYWFGVSIMQAANIFIPFLKQLPSQFVVEMLSMNFLRAFIPPPVYSELLDHVHVVRKRVGDRLVLTGHSLGGAMAAMVGAKTHTPAVSFSGPGLLYSRGRFGVDDESIRDYVLTIKPRRDIVPQIDELSGMVQEIECRRDNPLACHSTVTHMCELYIACGDKRKRDWSKASQCTEYFFHK
;
A
#
# COMPACT_ATOMS: atom_id res chain seq x y z
N MET A 1 81.84 6.43 36.64
CA MET A 1 80.64 5.84 37.28
C MET A 1 79.51 6.85 37.06
N TYR A 2 78.95 6.96 35.86
CA TYR A 2 78.26 5.93 35.06
C TYR A 2 77.00 5.39 35.76
N HIS A 3 75.86 5.72 35.15
CA HIS A 3 74.55 5.10 35.20
C HIS A 3 73.64 5.21 36.43
N LYS A 4 72.35 5.40 36.10
CA LYS A 4 71.10 5.24 36.86
C LYS A 4 70.63 6.45 37.66
N PHE A 5 69.88 7.32 37.00
CA PHE A 5 68.63 7.92 37.53
C PHE A 5 67.92 8.70 36.39
N GLN A 6 67.47 7.98 35.35
CA GLN A 6 66.62 8.59 34.33
C GLN A 6 65.85 7.51 33.58
N GLU A 7 64.87 6.90 34.23
CA GLU A 7 63.82 6.09 33.60
C GLU A 7 62.79 5.71 34.67
N ARG A 8 61.75 6.54 34.82
CA ARG A 8 60.41 6.23 35.36
C ARG A 8 59.70 7.54 35.70
N GLU A 9 59.25 8.27 34.69
CA GLU A 9 58.25 9.34 34.90
C GLU A 9 57.57 9.75 33.58
N ILE A 10 57.28 8.81 32.66
CA ILE A 10 56.49 9.09 31.44
C ILE A 10 55.52 7.94 31.03
N PRO A 11 54.82 7.26 31.96
CA PRO A 11 53.53 6.68 31.57
C PRO A 11 52.32 7.23 32.35
N GLU A 12 52.53 7.79 33.54
CA GLU A 12 51.41 8.15 34.44
C GLU A 12 50.68 9.43 33.99
N ALA A 13 51.38 10.48 33.56
CA ALA A 13 50.73 11.71 33.08
C ALA A 13 49.89 11.51 31.79
N SER A 14 50.34 10.63 30.88
CA SER A 14 49.57 10.28 29.67
C SER A 14 48.34 9.44 30.02
N ARG A 15 48.50 8.50 30.96
CA ARG A 15 47.42 7.63 31.43
C ARG A 15 46.39 8.42 32.24
N ASP A 16 46.80 9.38 33.06
CA ASP A 16 45.91 10.23 33.87
C ASP A 16 45.15 11.24 33.00
N VAL A 17 45.77 11.80 31.96
CA VAL A 17 45.06 12.65 30.97
C VAL A 17 44.06 11.81 30.14
N ARG A 18 44.41 10.57 29.81
CA ARG A 18 43.54 9.65 29.08
C ARG A 18 42.39 9.10 29.95
N MET A 19 42.63 8.88 31.24
CA MET A 19 41.63 8.50 32.24
C MET A 19 40.71 9.68 32.59
N ALA A 20 41.24 10.90 32.70
CA ALA A 20 40.45 12.12 32.92
C ALA A 20 39.49 12.37 31.76
N THR A 21 39.95 12.27 30.52
CA THR A 21 39.07 12.39 29.34
C THR A 21 38.07 11.25 29.24
N GLN A 22 38.38 10.03 29.70
CA GLN A 22 37.44 8.91 29.66
C GLN A 22 36.37 9.04 30.76
N ALA A 23 36.73 9.49 31.96
CA ALA A 23 35.80 9.75 33.06
C ALA A 23 34.87 10.93 32.78
N GLU A 24 35.39 12.03 32.21
CA GLU A 24 34.58 13.16 31.75
C GLU A 24 33.62 12.75 30.63
N ARG A 25 34.10 11.96 29.65
CA ARG A 25 33.25 11.39 28.60
C ARG A 25 32.15 10.49 29.15
N ARG A 26 32.45 9.65 30.15
CA ARG A 26 31.43 8.82 30.83
C ARG A 26 30.40 9.69 31.56
N ALA A 27 30.81 10.79 32.19
CA ALA A 27 29.92 11.71 32.87
C ALA A 27 29.00 12.47 31.89
N GLU A 28 29.51 12.88 30.72
CA GLU A 28 28.70 13.48 29.65
C GLU A 28 27.67 12.50 29.09
N LEU A 29 28.08 11.25 28.83
CA LEU A 29 27.17 10.20 28.35
C LEU A 29 26.11 9.81 29.40
N GLN A 30 26.45 9.79 30.70
CA GLN A 30 25.49 9.61 31.78
C GLN A 30 24.48 10.77 31.85
N LYS A 31 24.94 12.01 31.62
CA LYS A 31 24.06 13.18 31.57
C LYS A 31 23.10 13.10 30.38
N LEU A 32 23.58 12.66 29.22
CA LEU A 32 22.74 12.41 28.03
C LEU A 32 21.65 11.37 28.31
N SER A 33 22.01 10.25 28.95
CA SER A 33 21.04 9.22 29.37
C SER A 33 20.00 9.74 30.36
N SER A 34 20.41 10.52 31.37
CA SER A 34 19.45 11.07 32.36
C SER A 34 18.47 12.10 31.78
N GLY A 35 18.91 12.89 30.78
CA GLY A 35 18.05 13.87 30.12
C GLY A 35 17.03 13.24 29.15
N GLU A 36 17.25 12.00 28.72
CA GLU A 36 16.34 11.28 27.84
C GLU A 36 15.01 10.95 28.53
N GLU A 37 15.04 10.63 29.83
CA GLU A 37 13.85 10.26 30.62
C GLU A 37 12.88 11.43 30.84
N GLU A 38 13.38 12.66 31.00
CA GLU A 38 12.56 13.86 31.31
C GLU A 38 11.59 14.25 30.18
N TRP A 39 11.92 13.92 28.93
CA TRP A 39 11.15 14.34 27.74
C TRP A 39 10.36 13.20 27.08
N THR A 40 10.33 12.02 27.70
CA THR A 40 9.66 10.81 27.16
C THR A 40 8.17 11.02 26.85
N LEU A 41 7.42 11.66 27.75
CA LEU A 41 5.99 11.91 27.55
C LEU A 41 5.71 12.87 26.40
N TYR A 42 6.51 13.93 26.27
CA TYR A 42 6.38 14.86 25.14
C TYR A 42 6.74 14.19 23.81
N ARG A 43 7.84 13.43 23.77
CA ARG A 43 8.28 12.70 22.57
C ARG A 43 7.23 11.69 22.10
N THR A 44 6.63 10.93 23.01
CA THR A 44 5.60 9.94 22.69
C THR A 44 4.30 10.59 22.17
N LEU A 45 3.87 11.72 22.75
CA LEU A 45 2.73 12.48 22.22
C LEU A 45 2.98 13.05 20.83
N CYS A 46 4.17 13.62 20.59
CA CYS A 46 4.57 14.13 19.28
C CYS A 46 4.61 13.02 18.23
N GLN A 47 5.17 11.86 18.60
CA GLN A 47 5.24 10.67 17.75
C GLN A 47 3.85 10.12 17.41
N PHE A 48 2.93 10.06 18.37
CA PHE A 48 1.56 9.62 18.09
C PHE A 48 0.87 10.55 17.09
N ARG A 49 0.99 11.87 17.26
CA ARG A 49 0.35 12.85 16.37
C ARG A 49 0.94 12.82 14.97
N LEU A 50 2.27 12.94 14.84
CA LEU A 50 2.95 12.90 13.54
C LEU A 50 2.79 11.54 12.86
N GLY A 51 2.81 10.44 13.62
CA GLY A 51 2.51 9.10 13.13
C GLY A 51 1.09 8.97 12.57
N TYR A 52 0.09 9.50 13.29
CA TYR A 52 -1.30 9.51 12.83
C TYR A 52 -1.49 10.33 11.55
N PHE A 53 -0.95 11.56 11.48
CA PHE A 53 -1.05 12.35 10.25
C PHE A 53 -0.26 11.76 9.09
N SER A 54 0.92 11.18 9.33
CA SER A 54 1.70 10.48 8.30
C SER A 54 0.93 9.28 7.76
N PHE A 55 0.23 8.56 8.64
CA PHE A 55 -0.65 7.46 8.27
C PHE A 55 -1.81 7.94 7.39
N LEU A 56 -2.48 9.04 7.75
CA LEU A 56 -3.54 9.62 6.94
C LEU A 56 -3.05 9.99 5.53
N VAL A 57 -1.88 10.64 5.42
CA VAL A 57 -1.26 11.01 4.15
C VAL A 57 -0.91 9.77 3.32
N LEU A 58 -0.26 8.77 3.92
CA LEU A 58 0.07 7.48 3.28
C LEU A 58 -1.17 6.83 2.67
N MET A 59 -2.27 6.78 3.43
CA MET A 59 -3.50 6.12 3.01
C MET A 59 -4.23 6.93 1.93
N CYS A 60 -4.22 8.26 2.01
CA CYS A 60 -4.72 9.12 0.93
C CYS A 60 -3.94 8.91 -0.37
N ILE A 61 -2.61 8.81 -0.31
CA ILE A 61 -1.76 8.54 -1.48
C ILE A 61 -2.08 7.16 -2.05
N LEU A 62 -2.24 6.14 -1.22
CA LEU A 62 -2.61 4.79 -1.66
C LEU A 62 -3.94 4.79 -2.41
N MET A 63 -4.99 5.34 -1.79
CA MET A 63 -6.33 5.41 -2.39
C MET A 63 -6.33 6.23 -3.68
N PHE A 64 -5.75 7.43 -3.65
CA PHE A 64 -5.62 8.30 -4.82
C PHE A 64 -4.86 7.60 -5.96
N SER A 65 -3.76 6.90 -5.65
CA SER A 65 -2.95 6.23 -6.67
C SER A 65 -3.74 5.11 -7.36
N VAL A 66 -4.45 4.29 -6.59
CA VAL A 66 -5.29 3.21 -7.14
C VAL A 66 -6.43 3.78 -7.98
N THR A 67 -7.13 4.80 -7.48
CA THR A 67 -8.22 5.46 -8.23
C THR A 67 -7.70 6.12 -9.51
N PHE A 68 -6.61 6.88 -9.43
CA PHE A 68 -5.99 7.54 -10.59
C PHE A 68 -5.59 6.56 -11.68
N LEU A 69 -4.90 5.49 -11.32
CA LEU A 69 -4.46 4.48 -12.28
C LEU A 69 -5.66 3.80 -12.93
N MET A 70 -6.71 3.48 -12.15
CA MET A 70 -7.93 2.88 -12.68
C MET A 70 -8.73 3.83 -13.58
N GLU A 71 -8.75 5.13 -13.31
CA GLU A 71 -9.33 6.12 -14.25
C GLU A 71 -8.64 6.09 -15.61
N ILE A 72 -7.31 5.94 -15.64
CA ILE A 72 -6.57 5.75 -16.90
C ILE A 72 -7.04 4.45 -17.58
N PHE A 73 -7.20 3.35 -16.84
CA PHE A 73 -7.73 2.10 -17.41
C PHE A 73 -9.12 2.28 -18.00
N PHE A 74 -10.05 2.86 -17.24
CA PHE A 74 -11.41 3.09 -17.68
C PHE A 74 -11.45 3.96 -18.94
N ALA A 75 -10.64 5.03 -19.00
CA ALA A 75 -10.54 5.90 -20.17
C ALA A 75 -10.01 5.19 -21.45
N ILE A 76 -9.29 4.08 -21.30
CA ILE A 76 -8.74 3.30 -22.43
C ILE A 76 -9.67 2.13 -22.80
N PHE A 77 -10.15 1.37 -21.82
CA PHE A 77 -10.74 0.05 -22.03
C PHE A 77 -12.27 0.03 -21.93
N LEU A 78 -12.91 1.09 -21.42
CA LEU A 78 -14.37 1.14 -21.43
C LEU A 78 -14.91 1.13 -22.87
N PRO A 79 -15.97 0.34 -23.15
CA PRO A 79 -16.65 0.37 -24.44
C PRO A 79 -17.11 1.78 -24.83
N SER A 80 -17.58 2.58 -23.87
CA SER A 80 -18.00 3.96 -24.07
C SER A 80 -16.87 4.90 -24.49
N ALA A 81 -15.63 4.62 -24.07
CA ALA A 81 -14.48 5.41 -24.51
C ALA A 81 -14.23 5.31 -26.02
N ARG A 82 -14.61 4.19 -26.66
CA ARG A 82 -14.38 3.92 -28.10
C ARG A 82 -15.20 4.81 -29.04
N MET A 83 -16.26 5.43 -28.55
CA MET A 83 -17.14 6.27 -29.36
C MET A 83 -16.65 7.72 -29.50
N ASP A 84 -15.56 8.08 -28.82
CA ASP A 84 -14.93 9.39 -28.98
C ASP A 84 -14.18 9.48 -30.34
N PRO A 85 -14.38 10.55 -31.13
CA PRO A 85 -13.67 10.75 -32.39
C PRO A 85 -12.13 10.74 -32.26
N TYR A 86 -11.59 11.10 -31.09
CA TYR A 86 -10.15 11.11 -30.81
C TYR A 86 -9.69 9.91 -29.97
N PHE A 87 -10.53 8.87 -29.81
CA PHE A 87 -10.25 7.71 -28.96
C PHE A 87 -8.87 7.10 -29.20
N THR A 88 -8.51 6.79 -30.45
CA THR A 88 -7.24 6.12 -30.77
C THR A 88 -6.04 6.93 -30.32
N VAL A 89 -6.04 8.24 -30.58
CA VAL A 89 -4.92 9.14 -30.21
C VAL A 89 -4.84 9.27 -28.68
N ARG A 90 -5.97 9.53 -28.02
CA ARG A 90 -6.02 9.63 -26.56
C ARG A 90 -5.51 8.35 -25.91
N SER A 91 -6.00 7.21 -26.32
CA SER A 91 -5.66 5.93 -25.70
C SER A 91 -4.19 5.58 -25.89
N ILE A 92 -3.59 5.91 -27.04
CA ILE A 92 -2.13 5.77 -27.25
C ILE A 92 -1.36 6.68 -26.28
N VAL A 93 -1.79 7.93 -26.11
CA VAL A 93 -1.16 8.87 -25.17
C VAL A 93 -1.28 8.38 -23.72
N LEU A 94 -2.48 7.97 -23.30
CA LEU A 94 -2.73 7.45 -21.95
C LEU A 94 -1.93 6.17 -21.67
N LEU A 95 -1.86 5.23 -22.61
CA LEU A 95 -1.02 4.04 -22.47
C LEU A 95 0.47 4.36 -22.46
N SER A 96 0.90 5.41 -23.17
CA SER A 96 2.29 5.87 -23.13
C SER A 96 2.64 6.49 -21.78
N ILE A 97 1.69 7.20 -21.14
CA ILE A 97 1.85 7.83 -19.83
C ILE A 97 1.74 6.78 -18.69
N PHE A 98 0.94 5.73 -18.88
CA PHE A 98 0.58 4.78 -17.84
C PHE A 98 1.79 4.18 -17.08
N PRO A 99 2.85 3.66 -17.72
CA PRO A 99 4.02 3.15 -17.01
C PRO A 99 4.75 4.21 -16.18
N PHE A 100 4.82 5.45 -16.68
CA PHE A 100 5.45 6.56 -15.96
C PHE A 100 4.62 6.98 -14.74
N ALA A 101 3.30 7.05 -14.91
CA ALA A 101 2.38 7.32 -13.80
C ALA A 101 2.47 6.23 -12.72
N LEU A 102 2.49 4.96 -13.12
CA LEU A 102 2.63 3.83 -12.20
C LEU A 102 3.95 3.91 -11.42
N ILE A 103 5.08 4.17 -12.09
CA ILE A 103 6.39 4.32 -11.42
C ILE A 103 6.39 5.52 -10.46
N PHE A 104 5.85 6.66 -10.89
CA PHE A 104 5.81 7.88 -10.08
C PHE A 104 4.93 7.72 -8.83
N LEU A 105 3.73 7.13 -8.97
CA LEU A 105 2.83 6.90 -7.84
C LEU A 105 3.39 5.83 -6.89
N SER A 106 4.01 4.78 -7.43
CA SER A 106 4.71 3.78 -6.61
C SER A 106 5.87 4.40 -5.82
N TYR A 107 6.56 5.39 -6.39
CA TYR A 107 7.60 6.16 -5.70
C TYR A 107 7.01 7.04 -4.59
N CYS A 108 5.92 7.76 -4.86
CA CYS A 108 5.22 8.56 -3.84
C CYS A 108 4.76 7.68 -2.67
N PHE A 109 4.23 6.48 -2.97
CA PHE A 109 3.82 5.52 -1.97
C PHE A 109 5.00 5.04 -1.12
N GLU A 110 6.13 4.68 -1.74
CA GLU A 110 7.35 4.28 -1.04
C GLU A 110 7.84 5.38 -0.08
N GLU A 111 7.95 6.62 -0.55
CA GLU A 111 8.41 7.73 0.29
C GLU A 111 7.44 8.08 1.41
N SER A 112 6.12 7.98 1.16
CA SER A 112 5.11 8.15 2.20
C SER A 112 5.17 7.04 3.26
N SER A 113 5.49 5.81 2.85
CA SER A 113 5.69 4.68 3.76
C SER A 113 6.95 4.88 4.62
N ARG A 114 8.07 5.31 4.01
CA ARG A 114 9.30 5.66 4.75
C ARG A 114 9.05 6.76 5.76
N LEU A 115 8.37 7.83 5.36
CA LEU A 115 8.05 8.93 6.27
C LEU A 115 7.13 8.48 7.41
N PHE A 116 6.16 7.61 7.13
CA PHE A 116 5.31 7.02 8.17
C PHE A 116 6.11 6.15 9.15
N LEU A 117 6.99 5.28 8.65
CA LEU A 117 7.89 4.47 9.48
C LEU A 117 8.83 5.34 10.32
N ASP A 118 9.33 6.44 9.75
CA ASP A 118 10.16 7.44 10.44
C ASP A 118 9.39 8.24 11.50
N ALA A 119 8.09 8.46 11.28
CA ALA A 119 7.23 9.13 12.26
C ALA A 119 6.90 8.23 13.47
N ILE A 120 6.86 6.91 13.29
CA ILE A 120 6.60 5.95 14.37
C ILE A 120 7.87 5.37 15.00
N ASP A 121 9.06 5.71 14.51
CA ASP A 121 10.31 5.23 15.11
C ASP A 121 10.51 5.83 16.51
N THR A 122 10.79 4.96 17.48
CA THR A 122 11.00 5.31 18.89
C THR A 122 12.45 5.64 19.20
N ARG A 123 13.39 5.22 18.35
CA ARG A 123 14.84 5.25 18.63
C ARG A 123 15.40 6.66 18.77
N GLU A 124 15.01 7.58 17.89
CA GLU A 124 15.60 8.94 17.80
C GLU A 124 14.55 10.07 17.88
N GLY A 125 13.32 9.69 18.29
CA GLY A 125 12.15 10.57 18.27
C GLY A 125 11.52 10.66 16.88
N SER A 126 10.37 11.34 16.80
CA SER A 126 9.59 11.41 15.56
C SER A 126 10.36 12.12 14.43
N LEU A 127 10.28 11.56 13.21
CA LEU A 127 10.81 12.14 11.98
C LEU A 127 12.34 12.31 11.96
N ALA A 128 13.08 11.39 12.58
CA ALA A 128 14.54 11.48 12.72
C ALA A 128 15.27 11.49 11.37
N ASN A 129 14.86 10.60 10.45
CA ASN A 129 15.45 10.52 9.12
C ASN A 129 15.09 11.74 8.29
N PHE A 130 13.85 12.23 8.38
CA PHE A 130 13.43 13.47 7.74
C PHE A 130 14.29 14.66 8.16
N ARG A 131 14.47 14.85 9.48
CA ARG A 131 15.31 15.93 10.02
C ARG A 131 16.75 15.81 9.56
N LEU A 132 17.30 14.59 9.58
CA LEU A 132 18.66 14.33 9.10
C LEU A 132 18.80 14.66 7.60
N SER A 133 17.87 14.21 6.76
CA SER A 133 17.92 14.46 5.32
C SER A 133 17.87 15.95 4.99
N LEU A 134 17.02 16.71 5.70
CA LEU A 134 16.89 18.16 5.54
C LEU A 134 18.17 18.86 5.99
N CYS A 135 18.73 18.45 7.14
CA CYS A 135 19.99 18.98 7.65
C CYS A 135 21.15 18.74 6.69
N VAL A 136 21.25 17.53 6.12
CA VAL A 136 22.29 17.17 5.15
C VAL A 136 22.17 17.98 3.86
N CYS A 137 20.95 18.20 3.36
CA CYS A 137 20.72 19.09 2.22
C CYS A 137 21.19 20.52 2.48
N ILE A 138 20.81 21.12 3.62
CA ILE A 138 21.20 22.49 3.98
C ILE A 138 22.71 22.58 4.18
N HIS A 139 23.30 21.61 4.88
CA HIS A 139 24.74 21.55 5.13
C HIS A 139 25.53 21.37 3.83
N TYR A 140 25.06 20.53 2.91
CA TYR A 140 25.65 20.37 1.59
C TYR A 140 25.62 21.68 0.79
N LEU A 141 24.51 22.42 0.80
CA LEU A 141 24.44 23.72 0.12
C LEU A 141 25.43 24.73 0.68
N ARG A 142 25.69 24.68 2.00
CA ARG A 142 26.61 25.59 2.70
C ARG A 142 28.08 25.23 2.46
N HIS A 143 28.43 23.94 2.43
CA HIS A 143 29.81 23.44 2.48
C HIS A 143 30.19 22.54 1.29
N TRP A 144 29.52 22.69 0.15
CA TRP A 144 29.66 21.76 -1.00
C TRP A 144 31.11 21.50 -1.48
N ARG A 145 32.01 22.47 -1.29
CA ARG A 145 33.44 22.38 -1.68
C ARG A 145 34.29 21.53 -0.75
N GLU A 146 33.87 21.40 0.51
CA GLU A 146 34.64 20.73 1.58
C GLU A 146 34.12 19.31 1.84
N MET A 147 33.04 18.91 1.16
CA MET A 147 32.42 17.59 1.32
C MET A 147 33.31 16.45 0.83
N PRO A 148 33.34 15.32 1.57
CA PRO A 148 34.26 14.22 1.36
C PRO A 148 34.10 13.63 -0.04
N ASP A 149 35.24 13.32 -0.67
CA ASP A 149 35.27 12.65 -1.97
C ASP A 149 35.25 11.14 -1.79
N ASP A 150 34.38 10.49 -2.57
CA ASP A 150 34.05 9.07 -2.57
C ASP A 150 35.17 8.16 -3.15
N ARG A 151 36.45 8.45 -2.82
CA ARG A 151 37.61 7.73 -3.38
C ARG A 151 37.64 6.25 -2.98
N PHE A 152 37.12 5.90 -1.80
CA PHE A 152 37.14 4.54 -1.27
C PHE A 152 36.11 3.61 -1.92
N GLU A 153 34.88 4.06 -2.24
CA GLU A 153 33.99 3.24 -3.08
C GLU A 153 34.57 3.06 -4.48
N ARG A 154 35.28 4.06 -5.01
CA ARG A 154 35.92 3.98 -6.33
C ARG A 154 37.04 2.94 -6.35
N GLU A 155 37.91 2.91 -5.33
CA GLU A 155 38.94 1.89 -5.17
C GLU A 155 38.35 0.51 -4.82
N ARG A 156 37.28 0.42 -4.04
CA ARG A 156 36.55 -0.83 -3.77
C ARG A 156 35.85 -1.37 -5.03
N PHE A 157 35.25 -0.48 -5.83
CA PHE A 157 34.64 -0.82 -7.13
C PHE A 157 35.70 -1.20 -8.17
N ASP A 158 36.82 -0.50 -8.22
CA ASP A 158 37.89 -0.75 -9.19
C ASP A 158 38.74 -1.97 -8.79
N ALA A 159 38.89 -2.29 -7.49
CA ALA A 159 39.47 -3.55 -7.03
C ALA A 159 38.58 -4.78 -7.32
N PHE A 160 37.25 -4.58 -7.41
CA PHE A 160 36.29 -5.61 -7.85
C PHE A 160 36.01 -5.59 -9.36
N ARG A 161 36.43 -4.54 -10.07
CA ARG A 161 36.38 -4.48 -11.53
C ARG A 161 37.59 -5.23 -12.09
N ARG A 162 37.43 -6.54 -12.27
CA ARG A 162 38.14 -7.20 -13.38
C ARG A 162 37.81 -6.43 -14.66
N HIS A 163 38.86 -6.10 -15.41
CA HIS A 163 38.86 -5.38 -16.69
C HIS A 163 37.64 -5.69 -17.58
N ASP A 164 37.07 -4.62 -18.17
CA ASP A 164 36.15 -4.69 -19.31
C ASP A 164 36.85 -5.37 -20.49
N GLU A 165 36.63 -6.68 -20.69
CA GLU A 165 37.04 -7.43 -21.89
C GLU A 165 35.94 -8.41 -22.32
N ASP A 166 34.90 -7.85 -22.94
CA ASP A 166 33.67 -8.51 -23.42
C ASP A 166 33.87 -9.50 -24.61
N HIS A 167 35.06 -10.08 -24.80
CA HIS A 167 35.30 -11.12 -25.82
C HIS A 167 36.11 -12.34 -25.35
N GLU A 168 36.95 -12.22 -24.32
CA GLU A 168 37.72 -13.37 -23.80
C GLU A 168 37.02 -14.08 -22.62
N ALA A 169 36.06 -13.42 -21.96
CA ALA A 169 35.31 -14.00 -20.84
C ALA A 169 34.42 -15.19 -21.23
N TRP A 170 33.97 -15.27 -22.49
CA TRP A 170 33.12 -16.39 -22.96
C TRP A 170 33.93 -17.69 -23.02
N VAL A 171 35.20 -17.63 -23.43
CA VAL A 171 36.05 -18.83 -23.57
C VAL A 171 36.45 -19.41 -22.21
N ARG A 172 36.54 -18.57 -21.16
CA ARG A 172 36.79 -19.02 -19.77
C ARG A 172 35.55 -19.50 -19.03
N PHE A 173 34.35 -19.09 -19.45
CA PHE A 173 33.07 -19.48 -18.81
C PHE A 173 32.76 -20.98 -18.93
N VAL A 174 33.32 -21.67 -19.93
CA VAL A 174 33.13 -23.12 -20.11
C VAL A 174 33.97 -23.95 -19.12
N SER A 175 35.00 -23.39 -18.48
CA SER A 175 35.87 -24.13 -17.55
C SER A 175 35.62 -23.86 -16.06
N TRP A 176 34.66 -22.99 -15.71
CA TRP A 176 34.38 -22.59 -14.32
C TRP A 176 32.99 -23.03 -13.84
N ILE A 177 32.48 -24.16 -14.36
CA ILE A 177 31.18 -24.78 -14.02
C ILE A 177 31.24 -25.57 -12.68
N THR A 178 32.29 -25.42 -11.86
CA THR A 178 32.50 -26.26 -10.67
C THR A 178 32.63 -25.53 -9.32
N ALA A 179 32.16 -24.29 -9.18
CA ALA A 179 32.11 -23.64 -7.87
C ALA A 179 30.74 -23.00 -7.60
N GLY A 180 29.96 -23.67 -6.74
CA GLY A 180 28.65 -23.25 -6.23
C GLY A 180 28.70 -22.09 -5.21
N PRO A 181 27.56 -21.77 -4.54
CA PRO A 181 27.09 -20.40 -4.36
C PRO A 181 27.25 -19.87 -2.92
N ARG A 182 27.63 -18.60 -2.79
CA ARG A 182 27.61 -17.83 -1.52
C ARG A 182 26.76 -16.56 -1.57
N TYR A 183 25.81 -16.45 -2.51
CA TYR A 183 25.13 -15.17 -2.78
C TYR A 183 23.59 -15.21 -2.79
N LEU A 184 22.98 -16.08 -1.97
CA LEU A 184 21.51 -16.14 -1.84
C LEU A 184 20.99 -15.80 -0.44
N LEU A 185 21.85 -15.41 0.50
CA LEU A 185 21.47 -14.80 1.78
C LEU A 185 21.89 -13.32 1.92
N SER A 186 22.56 -12.74 0.91
CA SER A 186 23.03 -11.35 0.89
C SER A 186 22.18 -10.39 0.05
N THR A 187 21.06 -10.85 -0.54
CA THR A 187 20.15 -10.00 -1.32
C THR A 187 19.20 -9.16 -0.46
N ILE A 188 19.46 -9.04 0.84
CA ILE A 188 18.78 -8.15 1.78
C ILE A 188 19.75 -7.06 2.27
N HIS A 189 20.46 -6.42 1.35
CA HIS A 189 21.07 -5.12 1.61
C HIS A 189 20.32 -4.06 0.80
N THR A 190 19.36 -3.43 1.47
CA THR A 190 18.84 -2.12 1.09
C THR A 190 20.01 -1.14 1.16
N ASN A 191 20.62 -0.81 0.01
CA ASN A 191 21.67 0.23 -0.09
C ASN A 191 21.10 1.65 0.12
N ASP A 192 20.06 1.81 0.93
CA ASP A 192 19.52 3.10 1.30
C ASP A 192 20.47 3.76 2.33
N PRO A 193 20.99 4.97 2.07
CA PRO A 193 21.79 5.70 3.04
C PRO A 193 21.01 5.97 4.35
N PHE A 194 19.68 6.01 4.31
CA PHE A 194 18.79 6.22 5.44
C PHE A 194 18.16 4.93 6.01
N ASP A 195 18.60 3.74 5.60
CA ASP A 195 18.32 2.50 6.34
C ASP A 195 19.51 2.16 7.26
N ASP A 196 19.25 1.92 8.55
CA ASP A 196 20.32 1.63 9.55
C ASP A 196 20.32 0.17 10.02
N THR A 197 19.50 -0.68 9.39
CA THR A 197 19.38 -2.09 9.78
C THR A 197 20.55 -2.92 9.27
N ASN A 198 21.06 -3.83 10.10
CA ASN A 198 22.04 -4.88 9.75
C ASN A 198 23.38 -4.44 9.10
N LYS A 199 23.84 -3.20 9.31
CA LYS A 199 25.09 -2.64 8.73
C LYS A 199 26.40 -2.97 9.48
N LYS A 200 26.44 -4.05 10.28
CA LYS A 200 27.65 -4.41 11.08
C LYS A 200 28.82 -4.84 10.20
N SER A 201 28.57 -5.69 9.19
CA SER A 201 29.59 -6.21 8.29
C SER A 201 30.24 -5.11 7.42
N GLU A 202 29.47 -4.10 7.02
CA GLU A 202 29.97 -2.95 6.26
C GLU A 202 30.92 -2.08 7.09
N ASP A 203 30.60 -1.87 8.37
CA ASP A 203 31.46 -1.12 9.29
C ASP A 203 32.78 -1.85 9.55
N GLU A 204 32.73 -3.16 9.78
CA GLU A 204 33.92 -4.00 9.99
C GLU A 204 34.85 -3.93 8.76
N THR A 205 34.28 -4.14 7.57
CA THR A 205 35.06 -4.07 6.32
C THR A 205 35.73 -2.70 6.16
N ARG A 206 35.04 -1.61 6.54
CA ARG A 206 35.59 -0.26 6.42
C ARG A 206 36.64 0.04 7.48
N TYR A 207 36.44 -0.43 8.71
CA TYR A 207 37.43 -0.32 9.77
C TYR A 207 38.74 -1.00 9.39
N GLU A 208 38.67 -2.18 8.77
CA GLU A 208 39.84 -2.86 8.20
C GLU A 208 40.53 -2.04 7.11
N LEU A 209 39.76 -1.46 6.19
CA LEU A 209 40.30 -0.59 5.13
C LEU A 209 40.97 0.68 5.69
N GLU A 210 40.40 1.27 6.74
CA GLU A 210 40.93 2.45 7.40
C GLU A 210 42.24 2.15 8.14
N LEU A 211 42.35 0.96 8.75
CA LEU A 211 43.58 0.41 9.31
C LEU A 211 44.66 0.19 8.24
N LEU A 212 44.29 -0.36 7.08
CA LEU A 212 45.22 -0.56 5.96
C LEU A 212 45.75 0.77 5.41
N PHE A 213 44.88 1.77 5.27
CA PHE A 213 45.28 3.10 4.80
C PHE A 213 46.17 3.83 5.82
N GLN A 214 45.86 3.76 7.12
CA GLN A 214 46.72 4.30 8.16
C GLN A 214 48.11 3.64 8.15
N ARG A 215 48.17 2.33 7.88
CA ARG A 215 49.42 1.60 7.71
C ARG A 215 50.21 2.11 6.50
N GLN A 216 49.56 2.30 5.35
CA GLN A 216 50.20 2.87 4.15
C GLN A 216 50.70 4.31 4.35
N GLN A 217 49.93 5.18 5.01
CA GLN A 217 50.40 6.53 5.36
C GLN A 217 51.56 6.50 6.33
N SER A 218 51.56 5.59 7.31
CA SER A 218 52.68 5.42 8.21
C SER A 218 53.94 4.93 7.49
N GLU A 219 53.79 4.12 6.44
CA GLU A 219 54.89 3.65 5.59
C GLU A 219 55.41 4.76 4.64
N GLU A 220 54.55 5.62 4.08
CA GLU A 220 54.95 6.80 3.30
C GLU A 220 55.66 7.85 4.16
N LEU A 221 55.15 8.13 5.37
CA LEU A 221 55.80 9.03 6.34
C LEU A 221 57.12 8.46 6.88
N SER A 222 57.29 7.14 6.89
CA SER A 222 58.56 6.46 7.19
C SER A 222 59.58 6.62 6.06
N HIS A 223 59.13 6.67 4.81
CA HIS A 223 59.97 6.88 3.64
C HIS A 223 60.39 8.35 3.43
N GLU A 224 59.57 9.32 3.87
CA GLU A 224 59.95 10.75 3.84
C GLU A 224 60.92 11.18 4.96
N HIS A 225 61.00 10.44 6.08
CA HIS A 225 61.94 10.76 7.17
C HIS A 225 63.42 10.44 6.87
N SER A 226 63.77 9.97 5.67
CA SER A 226 65.16 9.76 5.23
C SER A 226 65.72 10.83 4.28
N ALA A 227 65.02 11.95 4.05
CA ALA A 227 65.53 13.03 3.20
C ALA A 227 65.59 14.39 3.91
N CYS A 228 66.79 14.72 4.39
CA CYS A 228 67.40 16.05 4.55
C CYS A 228 66.60 17.18 5.25
N VAL A 229 67.03 17.49 6.48
CA VAL A 229 66.78 18.75 7.20
C VAL A 229 67.53 19.93 6.54
N PRO A 230 66.91 21.12 6.47
CA PRO A 230 67.65 22.33 6.83
C PRO A 230 66.95 23.09 7.96
N ARG A 231 67.74 23.41 8.99
CA ARG A 231 67.44 24.39 10.04
C ARG A 231 67.26 25.78 9.42
N HIS A 232 66.21 26.48 9.80
CA HIS A 232 66.30 27.92 10.03
C HIS A 232 65.48 28.34 11.25
N SER A 233 66.20 28.92 12.20
CA SER A 233 65.72 29.62 13.37
C SER A 233 65.17 31.00 13.00
N SER A 234 64.01 31.38 13.54
CA SER A 234 63.75 32.77 13.93
C SER A 234 62.78 32.82 15.11
N SER A 235 63.19 33.57 16.12
CA SER A 235 62.46 33.89 17.33
C SER A 235 61.56 35.10 17.11
N SER A 236 60.34 35.09 17.64
CA SER A 236 59.65 36.31 18.07
C SER A 236 58.74 36.01 19.26
N SER A 237 59.04 36.70 20.35
CA SER A 237 58.22 36.91 21.53
C SER A 237 56.85 37.46 21.18
N ASP A 238 55.78 37.01 21.86
CA ASP A 238 54.64 37.88 22.13
C ASP A 238 53.88 37.48 23.40
N GLN A 239 53.37 38.53 24.04
CA GLN A 239 52.86 38.63 25.40
C GLN A 239 51.51 37.94 25.62
N GLU A 240 51.32 37.48 26.86
CA GLU A 240 50.06 36.97 27.40
C GLU A 240 48.94 38.02 27.34
N SER A 241 47.78 37.64 26.79
CA SER A 241 46.53 38.40 26.91
C SER A 241 45.35 37.49 27.31
N PRO A 242 44.34 38.02 28.03
CA PRO A 242 43.30 37.24 28.73
C PRO A 242 42.19 36.73 27.80
N SER A 243 42.56 36.25 26.61
CA SER A 243 41.65 35.66 25.62
C SER A 243 41.50 34.12 25.76
N ILE A 244 42.20 33.53 26.73
CA ILE A 244 42.25 32.07 26.93
C ILE A 244 40.98 31.51 27.59
N ARG A 245 40.19 32.33 28.30
CA ARG A 245 38.96 31.88 28.99
C ARG A 245 37.77 31.68 28.04
N TRP A 246 37.65 32.52 27.01
CA TRP A 246 36.60 32.39 25.98
C TRP A 246 37.00 31.42 24.86
N LYS A 247 38.30 31.29 24.54
CA LYS A 247 38.79 30.21 23.67
C LYS A 247 38.60 28.82 24.31
N ARG A 248 38.74 28.69 25.64
CA ARG A 248 38.40 27.44 26.35
C ARG A 248 36.90 27.15 26.40
N ALA A 249 36.03 28.16 26.41
CA ALA A 249 34.58 27.95 26.30
C ALA A 249 34.16 27.55 24.87
N PHE A 250 34.83 28.09 23.85
CA PHE A 250 34.65 27.64 22.46
C PHE A 250 35.28 26.27 22.18
N GLN A 251 36.38 25.94 22.88
CA GLN A 251 36.98 24.60 22.87
C GLN A 251 36.20 23.58 23.73
N ALA A 252 35.46 24.04 24.74
CA ALA A 252 34.50 23.23 25.51
C ALA A 252 33.13 23.12 24.83
N ALA A 253 32.87 23.93 23.80
CA ALA A 253 31.79 23.72 22.84
C ALA A 253 32.25 22.87 21.63
N SER A 254 33.56 22.55 21.54
CA SER A 254 34.12 21.63 20.55
C SER A 254 34.39 20.23 21.11
N THR A 255 33.85 19.87 22.28
CA THR A 255 33.99 18.54 22.89
C THR A 255 32.88 17.55 22.51
N THR A 256 31.98 17.91 21.61
CA THR A 256 31.14 16.94 20.85
C THR A 256 31.88 16.22 19.73
N VAL A 257 33.19 16.43 19.58
CA VAL A 257 34.01 15.71 18.60
C VAL A 257 34.74 14.56 19.31
N LYS A 258 34.07 13.41 19.39
CA LYS A 258 34.80 12.15 19.40
C LYS A 258 35.26 11.88 17.97
N PHE A 259 36.45 11.31 17.91
CA PHE A 259 37.20 10.82 16.76
C PHE A 259 38.15 11.82 16.10
N ASN A 260 39.42 11.40 16.10
CA ASN A 260 40.49 11.90 15.25
C ASN A 260 39.90 12.07 13.84
N THR A 261 39.78 13.30 13.34
CA THR A 261 39.25 13.57 12.00
C THR A 261 40.15 12.85 11.01
N THR A 262 39.72 11.68 10.52
CA THR A 262 40.39 11.07 9.38
C THR A 262 40.08 11.98 8.18
N HIS A 263 40.97 12.02 7.19
CA HIS A 263 40.81 12.85 5.99
C HIS A 263 39.47 12.60 5.24
N PHE A 264 38.72 11.56 5.64
CA PHE A 264 37.50 11.07 5.00
C PHE A 264 36.19 11.56 5.64
N ASP A 265 36.22 12.18 6.81
CA ASP A 265 34.99 12.47 7.59
C ASP A 265 34.23 13.74 7.16
N GLY A 266 34.79 14.57 6.28
CA GLY A 266 34.15 15.84 5.86
C GLY A 266 34.09 16.89 6.98
N PRO A 267 33.49 18.07 6.73
CA PRO A 267 33.32 19.11 7.75
C PRO A 267 32.34 18.63 8.84
N PRO A 268 32.57 18.99 10.11
CA PRO A 268 31.66 18.62 11.20
C PRO A 268 30.28 19.22 10.95
N LEU A 269 29.25 18.44 11.27
CA LEU A 269 27.88 18.87 11.11
C LEU A 269 27.61 20.07 12.02
N ASP A 270 27.32 21.22 11.41
CA ASP A 270 27.05 22.48 12.10
C ASP A 270 25.89 22.28 13.10
N PHE A 271 26.20 22.32 14.40
CA PHE A 271 25.22 22.13 15.49
C PHE A 271 24.04 23.10 15.38
N SER A 272 24.28 24.30 14.85
CA SER A 272 23.21 25.29 14.57
C SER A 272 22.16 24.79 13.58
N THR A 273 22.55 24.01 12.57
CA THR A 273 21.65 23.47 11.54
C THR A 273 20.83 22.30 12.05
N LEU A 274 21.44 21.46 12.89
CA LEU A 274 20.77 20.35 13.55
C LEU A 274 19.73 20.87 14.55
N VAL A 275 20.10 21.82 15.41
CA VAL A 275 19.15 22.47 16.34
C VAL A 275 18.04 23.20 15.58
N LEU A 276 18.37 23.87 14.47
CA LEU A 276 17.35 24.54 13.66
C LEU A 276 16.35 23.53 13.09
N THR A 277 16.79 22.39 12.57
CA THR A 277 15.88 21.39 11.99
C THR A 277 15.14 20.58 13.05
N ASP A 278 15.79 20.23 14.16
CA ASP A 278 15.23 19.44 15.25
C ASP A 278 14.19 20.22 16.09
N VAL A 279 14.38 21.53 16.26
CA VAL A 279 13.42 22.36 17.00
C VAL A 279 12.34 22.90 16.07
N LEU A 280 12.70 23.39 14.88
CA LEU A 280 11.76 24.15 14.04
C LEU A 280 10.73 23.25 13.37
N CYS A 281 11.06 22.02 12.97
CA CYS A 281 10.07 21.13 12.34
C CYS A 281 8.93 20.75 13.31
N PRO A 282 9.17 20.14 14.49
CA PRO A 282 8.07 19.81 15.40
C PRO A 282 7.37 21.05 15.97
N PHE A 283 8.12 22.12 16.26
CA PHE A 283 7.55 23.34 16.82
C PHE A 283 6.63 24.08 15.83
N VAL A 284 7.02 24.16 14.55
CA VAL A 284 6.20 24.79 13.52
C VAL A 284 4.91 24.00 13.29
N PHE A 285 5.00 22.67 13.24
CA PHE A 285 3.81 21.81 13.15
C PHE A 285 2.83 22.06 14.30
N GLU A 286 3.32 22.06 15.54
CA GLU A 286 2.51 22.27 16.74
C GLU A 286 1.92 23.68 16.83
N LEU A 287 2.72 24.72 16.55
CA LEU A 287 2.26 26.10 16.62
C LEU A 287 1.16 26.35 15.59
N ILE A 288 1.37 25.92 14.34
CA ILE A 288 0.40 26.15 13.27
C ILE A 288 -0.90 25.39 13.54
N THR A 289 -0.83 24.11 13.89
CA THR A 289 -2.04 23.30 14.15
C THR A 289 -2.79 23.74 15.39
N LEU A 290 -2.10 24.14 16.47
CA LEU A 290 -2.74 24.73 17.65
C LEU A 290 -3.38 26.08 17.32
N TRP A 291 -2.69 26.91 16.53
CA TRP A 291 -3.20 28.21 16.12
C TRP A 291 -4.48 28.07 15.29
N THR A 292 -4.52 27.17 14.31
CA THR A 292 -5.73 26.92 13.50
C THR A 292 -6.89 26.42 14.36
N PHE A 293 -6.64 25.50 15.29
CA PHE A 293 -7.64 25.06 16.26
C PHE A 293 -8.21 26.23 17.07
N MET A 294 -7.35 27.08 17.64
CA MET A 294 -7.78 28.20 18.50
C MET A 294 -8.56 29.25 17.71
N VAL A 295 -8.12 29.60 16.50
CA VAL A 295 -8.84 30.52 15.63
C VAL A 295 -10.21 29.97 15.28
N SER A 296 -10.30 28.71 14.82
CA SER A 296 -11.57 28.09 14.45
C SER A 296 -12.53 27.93 15.63
N LEU A 297 -12.01 27.62 16.83
CA LEU A 297 -12.82 27.53 18.04
C LEU A 297 -13.46 28.87 18.38
N VAL A 298 -12.72 29.97 18.25
CA VAL A 298 -13.20 31.33 18.53
C VAL A 298 -14.17 31.81 17.44
N THR A 299 -13.94 31.48 16.17
CA THR A 299 -14.82 31.94 15.07
C THR A 299 -16.12 31.16 14.98
N ASN A 300 -16.06 29.84 15.11
CA ASN A 300 -17.21 28.95 14.87
C ASN A 300 -17.96 28.58 16.16
N MET A 301 -17.37 28.83 17.34
CA MET A 301 -17.92 28.45 18.64
C MET A 301 -18.32 26.96 18.72
N SER A 302 -17.66 26.12 17.92
CA SER A 302 -17.94 24.69 17.78
C SER A 302 -16.65 23.90 17.95
N PRO A 303 -16.52 23.10 19.03
CA PRO A 303 -15.34 22.25 19.24
C PRO A 303 -15.15 21.23 18.12
N LEU A 304 -16.24 20.77 17.50
CA LEU A 304 -16.20 19.81 16.40
C LEU A 304 -15.60 20.45 15.13
N ALA A 305 -16.03 21.67 14.79
CA ALA A 305 -15.49 22.38 13.63
C ALA A 305 -14.00 22.70 13.82
N ALA A 306 -13.62 23.17 15.01
CA ALA A 306 -12.22 23.43 15.34
C ALA A 306 -11.35 22.16 15.25
N PHE A 307 -11.88 21.01 15.66
CA PHE A 307 -11.18 19.73 15.55
C PHE A 307 -11.00 19.27 14.09
N LEU A 308 -12.00 19.48 13.23
CA LEU A 308 -11.90 19.16 11.80
C LEU A 308 -10.85 20.06 11.11
N ASP A 309 -10.87 21.37 11.37
CA ASP A 309 -9.89 22.32 10.82
C ASP A 309 -8.46 22.00 11.31
N TYR A 310 -8.32 21.53 12.55
CA TYR A 310 -7.06 21.02 13.09
C TYR A 310 -6.56 19.79 12.32
N ILE A 311 -7.44 18.81 12.04
CA ILE A 311 -7.09 17.61 11.27
C ILE A 311 -6.67 18.00 9.85
N GLU A 312 -7.44 18.85 9.19
CA GLU A 312 -7.17 19.33 7.84
C GLU A 312 -5.83 20.05 7.76
N CYS A 313 -5.56 20.95 8.70
CA CYS A 313 -4.28 21.63 8.81
C CYS A 313 -3.12 20.66 9.04
N GLY A 314 -3.26 19.72 9.96
CA GLY A 314 -2.25 18.69 10.24
C GLY A 314 -1.95 17.82 9.02
N PHE A 315 -2.99 17.45 8.25
CA PHE A 315 -2.86 16.71 7.00
C PHE A 315 -2.03 17.49 5.96
N TYR A 316 -2.36 18.76 5.70
CA TYR A 316 -1.62 19.56 4.72
C TYR A 316 -0.17 19.85 5.13
N MET A 317 0.06 20.08 6.42
CA MET A 317 1.41 20.23 6.96
C MET A 317 2.23 18.97 6.76
N GLN A 318 1.66 17.79 7.03
CA GLN A 318 2.33 16.52 6.82
C GLN A 318 2.56 16.22 5.33
N ALA A 319 1.63 16.59 4.44
CA ALA A 319 1.82 16.48 3.00
C ALA A 319 2.96 17.38 2.50
N LEU A 320 3.12 18.58 3.07
CA LEU A 320 4.25 19.46 2.78
C LEU A 320 5.57 18.85 3.27
N TYR A 321 5.57 18.24 4.46
CA TYR A 321 6.75 17.52 4.98
C TYR A 321 7.12 16.34 4.09
N LEU A 322 6.13 15.61 3.57
CA LEU A 322 6.37 14.56 2.58
C LEU A 322 7.00 15.13 1.30
N GLY A 323 6.50 16.25 0.78
CA GLY A 323 7.09 16.89 -0.40
C GLY A 323 8.55 17.29 -0.18
N LEU A 324 8.86 17.88 0.97
CA LEU A 324 10.24 18.22 1.37
C LEU A 324 11.09 16.96 1.55
N TRP A 325 10.57 15.94 2.22
CA TRP A 325 11.21 14.63 2.40
C TRP A 325 11.58 14.03 1.06
N MET A 326 10.65 13.94 0.11
CA MET A 326 10.90 13.38 -1.22
C MET A 326 12.04 14.11 -1.95
N ILE A 327 12.06 15.44 -1.90
CA ILE A 327 13.13 16.24 -2.52
C ILE A 327 14.46 15.99 -1.82
N CYS A 328 14.50 16.07 -0.49
CA CYS A 328 15.70 15.87 0.31
C CYS A 328 16.24 14.46 0.12
N HIS A 329 15.41 13.44 0.33
CA HIS A 329 15.73 12.03 0.17
C HIS A 329 16.29 11.74 -1.23
N PHE A 330 15.61 12.21 -2.29
CA PHE A 330 16.09 12.05 -3.66
C PHE A 330 17.45 12.73 -3.90
N CYS A 331 17.65 13.95 -3.41
CA CYS A 331 18.92 14.67 -3.53
C CYS A 331 20.05 13.95 -2.79
N SER A 332 19.81 13.52 -1.55
CA SER A 332 20.80 12.79 -0.74
C SER A 332 21.10 11.41 -1.30
N ALA A 333 20.11 10.67 -1.81
CA ALA A 333 20.31 9.34 -2.38
C ALA A 333 21.05 9.41 -3.73
N ARG A 334 20.81 10.45 -4.54
CA ARG A 334 21.47 10.62 -5.85
C ARG A 334 22.89 11.16 -5.72
N ASN A 335 23.16 12.03 -4.76
CA ASN A 335 24.46 12.67 -4.59
C ASN A 335 25.40 11.82 -3.72
N ARG A 336 26.46 11.29 -4.35
CA ARG A 336 27.42 10.40 -3.68
C ARG A 336 28.06 11.03 -2.44
N LYS A 337 28.41 12.32 -2.50
CA LYS A 337 29.02 13.05 -1.37
C LYS A 337 28.08 13.12 -0.17
N MET A 338 26.78 13.31 -0.41
CA MET A 338 25.78 13.39 0.66
C MET A 338 25.52 12.02 1.28
N ARG A 339 25.47 10.95 0.47
CA ARG A 339 25.33 9.58 1.00
C ARG A 339 26.47 9.20 1.93
N GLU A 340 27.69 9.50 1.50
CA GLU A 340 28.89 9.19 2.28
C GLU A 340 28.87 9.94 3.62
N PHE A 341 28.46 11.21 3.59
CA PHE A 341 28.27 12.01 4.79
C PHE A 341 27.20 11.44 5.74
N VAL A 342 26.04 11.01 5.21
CA VAL A 342 24.99 10.34 6.01
C VAL A 342 25.50 9.03 6.63
N SER A 343 26.23 8.23 5.85
CA SER A 343 26.82 6.97 6.30
C SER A 343 27.81 7.20 7.45
N ASN A 344 28.69 8.20 7.33
CA ASN A 344 29.63 8.58 8.38
C ASN A 344 28.90 9.05 9.64
N TYR A 345 27.87 9.89 9.51
CA TYR A 345 27.05 10.33 10.63
C TYR A 345 26.44 9.15 11.40
N ARG A 346 25.82 8.20 10.69
CA ARG A 346 25.19 7.02 11.30
C ARG A 346 26.18 6.05 11.93
N ARG A 347 27.36 5.88 11.32
CA ARG A 347 28.41 5.06 11.94
C ARG A 347 28.84 5.66 13.27
N ARG A 348 29.11 6.97 13.30
CA ARG A 348 29.46 7.69 14.52
C ARG A 348 28.39 7.55 15.61
N TYR A 349 27.13 7.64 15.20
CA TYR A 349 26.00 7.43 16.10
C TYR A 349 25.94 6.00 16.66
N ARG A 350 26.11 4.98 15.81
CA ARG A 350 26.16 3.57 16.24
C ARG A 350 27.32 3.29 17.19
N ASP A 351 28.49 3.88 16.96
CA ASP A 351 29.63 3.76 17.87
C ASP A 351 29.32 4.38 19.25
N MET A 352 28.70 5.56 19.27
CA MET A 352 28.24 6.19 20.52
C MET A 352 27.22 5.32 21.27
N GLN A 353 26.26 4.72 20.56
CA GLN A 353 25.26 3.83 21.15
C GLN A 353 25.86 2.54 21.72
N ARG A 354 26.85 1.94 21.03
CA ARG A 354 27.59 0.78 21.55
C ARG A 354 28.29 1.12 22.88
N GLU A 355 28.93 2.28 22.95
CA GLU A 355 29.58 2.73 24.19
C GLU A 355 28.59 3.00 25.32
N LEU A 356 27.42 3.58 25.03
CA LEU A 356 26.34 3.78 26.01
C LEU A 356 25.86 2.45 26.58
N LEU A 357 25.63 1.46 25.71
CA LEU A 357 25.16 0.13 26.09
C LEU A 357 26.22 -0.64 26.88
N GLU A 358 27.50 -0.51 26.53
CA GLU A 358 28.61 -1.06 27.30
C GLU A 358 28.66 -0.48 28.72
N MET A 359 28.49 0.83 28.89
CA MET A 359 28.44 1.45 30.21
C MET A 359 27.21 1.05 31.03
N GLU A 360 26.05 0.92 30.39
CA GLU A 360 24.85 0.43 31.07
C GLU A 360 25.04 -1.02 31.51
N ASN A 361 25.64 -1.86 30.66
CA ASN A 361 25.99 -3.24 31.00
C ASN A 361 27.03 -3.31 32.12
N GLU A 362 28.06 -2.45 32.12
CA GLU A 362 29.01 -2.33 33.23
C GLU A 362 28.27 -2.01 34.54
N LYS A 363 27.37 -1.02 34.52
CA LYS A 363 26.58 -0.60 35.69
C LYS A 363 25.60 -1.68 36.16
N ARG A 364 24.93 -2.39 35.23
CA ARG A 364 24.06 -3.54 35.56
C ARG A 364 24.86 -4.72 36.09
N ALA A 365 26.05 -4.99 35.54
CA ALA A 365 26.94 -6.05 36.01
C ALA A 365 27.47 -5.75 37.43
N GLU A 366 27.76 -4.49 37.75
CA GLU A 366 28.10 -4.05 39.11
C GLU A 366 26.95 -4.30 40.10
N HIS A 367 25.69 -4.16 39.68
CA HIS A 367 24.50 -4.43 40.50
C HIS A 367 24.07 -5.92 40.54
N LEU A 368 24.53 -6.75 39.59
CA LEU A 368 24.13 -8.17 39.44
C LEU A 368 25.22 -9.17 39.86
N TRP A 369 26.13 -8.78 40.77
CA TRP A 369 27.21 -9.67 41.27
C TRP A 369 26.72 -11.03 41.81
N LEU A 370 25.48 -11.11 42.30
CA LEU A 370 24.82 -12.36 42.74
C LEU A 370 24.55 -13.35 41.60
N VAL A 371 24.30 -12.88 40.37
CA VAL A 371 24.05 -13.74 39.19
C VAL A 371 25.36 -14.36 38.68
N SER A 372 26.49 -13.66 38.82
CA SER A 372 27.83 -14.19 38.50
C SER A 372 28.23 -15.35 39.42
N ILE A 373 27.88 -15.27 40.71
CA ILE A 373 28.07 -16.37 41.67
C ILE A 373 27.15 -17.56 41.32
N GLY A 374 25.91 -17.28 40.92
CA GLY A 374 24.96 -18.30 40.46
C GLY A 374 25.46 -19.04 39.21
N PHE A 375 26.01 -18.33 38.22
CA PHE A 375 26.53 -18.92 36.99
C PHE A 375 27.76 -19.81 37.24
N ARG A 376 28.69 -19.37 38.09
CA ARG A 376 29.85 -20.18 38.50
C ARG A 376 29.45 -21.41 39.33
N ALA A 377 28.40 -21.31 40.14
CA ALA A 377 27.85 -22.45 40.87
C ALA A 377 27.19 -23.48 39.93
N VAL A 378 26.53 -23.02 38.86
CA VAL A 378 25.91 -23.88 37.84
C VAL A 378 26.95 -24.58 36.97
N GLU A 379 28.03 -23.90 36.55
CA GLU A 379 29.16 -24.54 35.86
C GLU A 379 29.84 -25.59 36.75
N GLN A 380 30.05 -25.29 38.04
CA GLN A 380 30.59 -26.25 38.99
C GLN A 380 29.67 -27.47 39.16
N PHE A 381 28.35 -27.26 39.16
CA PHE A 381 27.35 -28.33 39.23
C PHE A 381 27.31 -29.17 37.95
N GLN A 382 27.37 -28.56 36.76
CA GLN A 382 27.44 -29.28 35.48
C GLN A 382 28.71 -30.12 35.40
N THR A 383 29.87 -29.55 35.74
CA THR A 383 31.15 -30.27 35.70
C THR A 383 31.16 -31.43 36.70
N SER A 384 30.58 -31.24 37.88
CA SER A 384 30.43 -32.30 38.89
C SER A 384 29.39 -33.37 38.49
N PHE A 385 28.34 -32.99 37.76
CA PHE A 385 27.32 -33.90 37.25
C PHE A 385 27.85 -34.78 36.11
N PHE A 386 28.57 -34.21 35.14
CA PHE A 386 29.15 -34.99 34.04
C PHE A 386 30.23 -35.97 34.52
N THR A 387 31.06 -35.58 35.49
CA THR A 387 32.03 -36.50 36.12
C THR A 387 31.35 -37.60 36.94
N LEU A 388 30.22 -37.32 37.60
CA LEU A 388 29.40 -38.33 38.28
C LEU A 388 28.74 -39.31 37.28
N VAL A 389 28.24 -38.79 36.15
CA VAL A 389 27.62 -39.61 35.11
C VAL A 389 28.66 -40.51 34.42
N GLU A 390 29.86 -39.99 34.16
CA GLU A 390 30.97 -40.74 33.58
C GLU A 390 31.44 -41.88 34.51
N THR A 391 31.56 -41.61 35.82
CA THR A 391 31.89 -42.64 36.82
C THR A 391 30.77 -43.69 37.01
N ILE A 392 29.50 -43.31 36.87
CA ILE A 392 28.36 -44.26 36.89
C ILE A 392 28.36 -45.13 35.62
N PHE A 393 28.72 -44.57 34.46
CA PHE A 393 28.82 -45.31 33.20
C PHE A 393 30.00 -46.29 33.18
N GLU A 394 31.15 -45.92 33.73
CA GLU A 394 32.29 -46.82 33.91
C GLU A 394 31.96 -47.97 34.89
N LEU A 395 31.24 -47.67 35.98
CA LEU A 395 30.80 -48.70 36.92
C LEU A 395 29.76 -49.65 36.28
N GLY A 396 28.84 -49.11 35.48
CA GLY A 396 27.83 -49.89 34.76
C GLY A 396 28.40 -50.79 33.66
N THR A 397 29.42 -50.33 32.94
CA THR A 397 30.11 -51.15 31.93
C THR A 397 30.97 -52.24 32.57
N HIS A 398 31.58 -52.00 33.73
CA HIS A 398 32.29 -53.02 34.50
C HIS A 398 31.38 -54.10 35.11
N VAL A 399 30.16 -53.75 35.51
CA VAL A 399 29.17 -54.74 35.97
C VAL A 399 28.59 -55.53 34.80
N ARG A 400 28.38 -54.90 33.63
CA ARG A 400 27.84 -55.58 32.44
C ARG A 400 28.81 -56.58 31.81
N ALA A 401 30.11 -56.29 31.82
CA ALA A 401 31.15 -57.18 31.29
C ALA A 401 31.38 -58.44 32.15
N ARG A 402 30.94 -58.44 33.42
CA ARG A 402 31.14 -59.57 34.34
C ARG A 402 29.96 -60.54 34.41
N CYS A 403 28.79 -60.19 33.88
CA CYS A 403 27.57 -60.97 34.09
C CYS A 403 27.10 -61.84 32.91
N TYR A 404 27.48 -61.61 31.65
CA TYR A 404 27.01 -62.47 30.55
C TYR A 404 27.98 -62.56 29.35
N PRO A 405 28.72 -63.67 29.17
CA PRO A 405 29.44 -63.96 27.95
C PRO A 405 28.60 -64.83 27.01
N GLY A 406 28.14 -64.24 25.89
CA GLY A 406 27.72 -64.94 24.68
C GLY A 406 26.26 -65.41 24.60
N ALA A 407 25.52 -64.91 23.61
CA ALA A 407 24.50 -65.65 22.84
C ALA A 407 23.98 -64.82 21.65
N SER A 408 23.68 -65.52 20.58
CA SER A 408 23.40 -65.13 19.21
C SER A 408 21.90 -65.21 18.84
N VAL A 409 21.48 -64.39 17.85
CA VAL A 409 20.51 -64.66 16.75
C VAL A 409 19.01 -64.87 17.10
N ALA A 410 18.11 -64.10 16.48
CA ALA A 410 17.15 -64.54 15.43
C ALA A 410 15.93 -63.59 15.20
N GLU A 411 15.43 -63.63 13.95
CA GLU A 411 14.03 -63.51 13.47
C GLU A 411 13.45 -62.19 12.89
N ASP A 412 13.43 -62.15 11.55
CA ASP A 412 12.27 -62.45 10.66
C ASP A 412 11.52 -61.32 9.89
N GLU A 413 11.01 -61.74 8.73
CA GLU A 413 10.68 -61.03 7.48
C GLU A 413 9.14 -60.97 7.17
N MET A 414 8.79 -60.43 5.99
CA MET A 414 7.50 -60.37 5.21
C MET A 414 6.71 -59.05 5.26
N THR A 415 6.22 -58.45 4.14
CA THR A 415 6.13 -58.80 2.69
C THR A 415 5.75 -57.53 1.90
N VAL A 416 6.18 -57.39 0.63
CA VAL A 416 5.32 -57.13 -0.57
C VAL A 416 6.11 -57.45 -1.85
N THR A 417 5.45 -58.16 -2.77
CA THR A 417 5.89 -58.78 -4.04
C THR A 417 5.94 -57.82 -5.24
N ASN A 418 6.90 -58.01 -6.16
CA ASN A 418 6.65 -58.50 -7.54
C ASN A 418 7.92 -58.48 -8.43
N GLU A 419 7.93 -59.42 -9.37
CA GLU A 419 9.05 -60.02 -10.11
C GLU A 419 9.51 -59.27 -11.38
N GLU A 420 10.61 -59.83 -11.93
CA GLU A 420 11.00 -59.93 -13.35
C GLU A 420 11.70 -58.74 -14.04
N ASN A 421 13.04 -58.79 -14.13
CA ASN A 421 13.74 -59.38 -15.30
C ASN A 421 15.27 -59.13 -15.25
N GLN A 422 16.02 -60.24 -15.27
CA GLN A 422 17.45 -60.36 -15.61
C GLN A 422 17.67 -60.24 -17.14
N PRO A 423 18.88 -60.44 -17.71
CA PRO A 423 20.27 -60.14 -17.32
C PRO A 423 21.05 -59.44 -18.48
N LEU A 424 22.31 -58.99 -18.36
CA LEU A 424 23.54 -59.70 -18.77
C LEU A 424 24.71 -58.67 -18.64
N GLN A 425 25.67 -58.86 -17.73
CA GLN A 425 26.96 -59.58 -17.86
C GLN A 425 28.10 -58.88 -18.64
N ALA A 426 29.11 -58.45 -17.87
CA ALA A 426 30.56 -58.70 -18.01
C ALA A 426 31.34 -58.18 -19.25
N GLY A 427 32.61 -57.78 -19.18
CA GLY A 427 33.66 -57.90 -18.16
C GLY A 427 34.71 -56.78 -18.31
N GLU A 428 35.63 -56.66 -17.34
CA GLU A 428 37.06 -57.05 -17.46
C GLU A 428 37.91 -56.00 -18.23
N LEU A 429 39.09 -55.52 -17.81
CA LEU A 429 40.08 -56.01 -16.85
C LEU A 429 41.15 -54.92 -16.60
N MET A 430 41.61 -54.79 -15.34
CA MET A 430 43.00 -54.56 -14.83
C MET A 430 43.92 -53.43 -15.37
N GLN A 431 44.91 -52.86 -14.65
CA GLN A 431 45.43 -52.87 -13.26
C GLN A 431 46.76 -52.06 -13.27
N TYR A 432 47.30 -51.78 -12.06
CA TYR A 432 48.69 -51.38 -11.70
C TYR A 432 49.00 -49.86 -11.70
N THR A 433 49.64 -49.22 -10.70
CA THR A 433 50.37 -49.64 -9.47
C THR A 433 50.45 -48.46 -8.46
N GLN A 434 50.67 -48.80 -7.18
CA GLN A 434 51.06 -47.99 -6.00
C GLN A 434 52.00 -46.80 -6.24
N VAL A 435 51.92 -45.75 -5.39
CA VAL A 435 53.01 -45.20 -4.52
C VAL A 435 52.37 -44.24 -3.46
N GLU A 436 52.63 -44.50 -2.17
CA GLU A 436 52.65 -43.53 -1.04
C GLU A 436 54.15 -43.24 -0.72
N PRO A 437 54.59 -42.19 0.03
CA PRO A 437 53.88 -41.39 1.06
C PRO A 437 54.29 -39.88 1.13
N ASN A 438 53.79 -39.18 2.18
CA ASN A 438 54.42 -38.11 2.98
C ASN A 438 53.80 -36.68 3.04
N THR A 439 53.15 -36.44 4.19
CA THR A 439 53.37 -35.38 5.21
C THR A 439 52.97 -33.91 4.98
N GLU A 440 52.38 -33.37 6.06
CA GLU A 440 52.25 -31.96 6.50
C GLU A 440 50.94 -31.21 6.20
N THR A 441 49.97 -31.46 7.08
CA THR A 441 48.82 -30.58 7.36
C THR A 441 49.25 -29.42 8.27
N LEU A 442 49.20 -28.18 7.75
CA LEU A 442 49.18 -26.96 8.54
C LEU A 442 47.72 -26.50 8.68
N ALA A 443 47.25 -26.39 9.92
CA ALA A 443 45.90 -25.95 10.26
C ALA A 443 45.74 -24.43 10.09
N GLU A 444 44.69 -24.01 9.39
CA GLU A 444 44.20 -22.64 9.38
C GLU A 444 42.73 -22.68 9.83
N GLY A 445 42.46 -22.08 10.99
CA GLY A 445 41.16 -22.10 11.64
C GLY A 445 40.21 -21.06 11.04
N THR A 446 39.05 -21.53 10.59
CA THR A 446 37.89 -20.68 10.26
C THR A 446 36.98 -20.58 11.48
N CYS A 447 36.62 -19.34 11.85
CA CYS A 447 35.58 -19.07 12.84
C CYS A 447 34.20 -19.22 12.18
N ASP A 448 33.36 -20.11 12.73
CA ASP A 448 31.95 -20.26 12.36
C ASP A 448 31.08 -19.15 12.99
N PRO A 449 30.01 -18.69 12.32
CA PRO A 449 29.04 -17.77 12.91
C PRO A 449 28.04 -18.53 13.80
N VAL A 450 27.62 -17.86 14.88
CA VAL A 450 26.69 -18.31 15.91
C VAL A 450 25.34 -18.73 15.31
N GLU A 451 24.97 -20.01 15.48
CA GLU A 451 23.64 -20.55 15.19
C GLU A 451 22.65 -20.23 16.33
N ASP A 452 21.46 -19.73 15.97
CA ASP A 452 20.33 -19.55 16.87
C ASP A 452 19.81 -20.92 17.35
N ALA A 453 19.94 -21.18 18.65
CA ALA A 453 19.54 -22.43 19.28
C ALA A 453 18.01 -22.54 19.44
N ASN A 454 17.25 -22.80 18.36
CA ASN A 454 15.90 -23.37 18.48
C ASN A 454 15.24 -23.96 17.21
N GLU A 455 15.94 -24.18 16.08
CA GLU A 455 15.31 -24.78 14.89
C GLU A 455 15.43 -26.31 14.88
N THR A 456 14.30 -27.02 14.69
CA THR A 456 14.24 -28.49 14.58
C THR A 456 14.92 -28.98 13.29
N GLN A 457 15.56 -30.15 13.33
CA GLN A 457 16.33 -30.71 12.21
C GLN A 457 15.53 -30.89 10.90
N GLU A 458 14.23 -31.17 10.97
CA GLU A 458 13.32 -31.20 9.81
C GLU A 458 13.12 -29.82 9.14
N ALA A 459 13.19 -28.74 9.91
CA ALA A 459 13.08 -27.37 9.39
C ALA A 459 14.36 -26.96 8.65
N LEU A 460 15.52 -27.46 9.10
CA LEU A 460 16.80 -27.27 8.44
C LEU A 460 16.86 -28.03 7.11
N GLU A 461 16.44 -29.31 7.11
CA GLU A 461 16.35 -30.12 5.89
C GLU A 461 15.32 -29.57 4.89
N GLY A 462 14.18 -29.08 5.39
CA GLY A 462 13.16 -28.41 4.58
C GLY A 462 13.67 -27.11 3.93
N LYS A 463 14.42 -26.29 4.67
CA LYS A 463 15.10 -25.09 4.12
C LYS A 463 16.15 -25.48 3.08
N GLN A 464 16.97 -26.50 3.34
CA GLN A 464 18.00 -26.96 2.40
C GLN A 464 17.38 -27.50 1.10
N HIS A 465 16.27 -28.25 1.19
CA HIS A 465 15.55 -28.75 0.02
C HIS A 465 14.90 -27.61 -0.81
N LEU A 466 14.34 -26.60 -0.14
CA LEU A 466 13.83 -25.37 -0.77
C LEU A 466 14.95 -24.57 -1.46
N HIS A 467 16.13 -24.49 -0.84
CA HIS A 467 17.32 -23.86 -1.42
C HIS A 467 17.76 -24.58 -2.71
N LEU A 468 17.79 -25.92 -2.70
CA LEU A 468 18.24 -26.73 -3.83
C LEU A 468 17.25 -26.67 -5.03
N ILE A 469 15.95 -26.58 -4.73
CA ILE A 469 14.92 -26.29 -5.75
C ILE A 469 15.08 -24.86 -6.30
N GLY A 470 15.35 -23.89 -5.44
CA GLY A 470 15.59 -22.49 -5.81
C GLY A 470 16.79 -22.31 -6.75
N GLU A 471 17.89 -23.02 -6.48
CA GLU A 471 19.09 -23.03 -7.33
C GLU A 471 18.82 -23.60 -8.72
N ARG A 472 18.10 -24.73 -8.79
CA ARG A 472 17.76 -25.38 -10.07
C ARG A 472 16.83 -24.51 -10.94
N LEU A 473 15.97 -23.70 -10.32
CA LEU A 473 15.15 -22.69 -11.00
C LEU A 473 15.95 -21.44 -11.42
N HIS A 474 16.97 -21.06 -10.66
CA HIS A 474 17.82 -19.91 -10.95
C HIS A 474 18.73 -20.15 -12.16
N ASP A 475 19.29 -21.35 -12.30
CA ASP A 475 20.16 -21.73 -13.43
C ASP A 475 19.43 -21.77 -14.78
N LEU A 476 18.13 -22.10 -14.76
CA LEU A 476 17.23 -22.06 -15.92
C LEU A 476 16.78 -20.63 -16.27
N ASN A 477 16.96 -19.67 -15.37
CA ASN A 477 16.49 -18.31 -15.55
C ASN A 477 17.50 -17.47 -16.36
N LEU A 478 17.42 -17.55 -17.69
CA LEU A 478 18.17 -16.71 -18.63
C LEU A 478 18.07 -15.19 -18.34
N TRP A 479 16.98 -14.75 -17.70
CA TRP A 479 16.75 -13.35 -17.33
C TRP A 479 17.75 -12.82 -16.30
N SER A 480 18.18 -13.68 -15.36
CA SER A 480 19.14 -13.35 -14.31
C SER A 480 20.54 -13.00 -14.86
N LYS A 481 20.87 -13.50 -16.06
CA LYS A 481 22.18 -13.36 -16.71
C LYS A 481 22.35 -12.05 -17.49
N PHE A 482 21.27 -11.31 -17.74
CA PHE A 482 21.36 -10.01 -18.42
C PHE A 482 21.69 -8.88 -17.44
N SER A 483 22.61 -7.98 -17.84
CA SER A 483 22.84 -6.69 -17.16
C SER A 483 21.54 -5.88 -17.07
N TYR A 484 21.35 -5.14 -15.96
CA TYR A 484 20.17 -4.30 -15.74
C TYR A 484 19.90 -3.30 -16.87
N ASN A 485 20.95 -2.74 -17.50
CA ASN A 485 20.81 -1.85 -18.65
C ASN A 485 20.29 -2.57 -19.91
N ARG A 486 20.54 -3.86 -20.05
CA ARG A 486 20.03 -4.69 -21.15
C ARG A 486 18.59 -5.12 -20.87
N ARG A 487 18.27 -5.50 -19.63
CA ARG A 487 16.89 -5.79 -19.19
C ARG A 487 15.97 -4.60 -19.44
N LEU A 488 16.39 -3.39 -19.06
CA LEU A 488 15.60 -2.16 -19.27
C LEU A 488 15.34 -1.89 -20.76
N ARG A 489 16.37 -2.04 -21.61
CA ARG A 489 16.26 -1.87 -23.07
C ARG A 489 15.34 -2.90 -23.74
N ILE A 490 15.19 -4.08 -23.15
CA ILE A 490 14.30 -5.14 -23.66
C ILE A 490 12.87 -4.94 -23.14
N LEU A 491 12.70 -4.66 -21.84
CA LEU A 491 11.36 -4.55 -21.23
C LEU A 491 10.59 -3.32 -21.70
N CYS A 492 11.24 -2.15 -21.83
CA CYS A 492 10.56 -0.93 -22.25
C CYS A 492 9.78 -1.08 -23.57
N PRO A 493 10.40 -1.56 -24.68
CA PRO A 493 9.66 -1.76 -25.92
C PRO A 493 8.62 -2.88 -25.84
N ILE A 494 8.84 -3.93 -25.03
CA ILE A 494 7.83 -5.00 -24.83
C ILE A 494 6.61 -4.47 -24.08
N VAL A 495 6.79 -3.63 -23.05
CA VAL A 495 5.67 -2.96 -22.35
C VAL A 495 4.86 -2.11 -23.32
N ILE A 496 5.53 -1.33 -24.19
CA ILE A 496 4.84 -0.50 -25.20
C ILE A 496 4.13 -1.39 -26.25
N LEU A 497 4.78 -2.44 -26.75
CA LEU A 497 4.19 -3.33 -27.74
C LEU A 497 3.00 -4.12 -27.15
N SER A 498 3.12 -4.59 -25.92
CA SER A 498 2.02 -5.29 -25.22
C SER A 498 0.88 -4.34 -24.87
N ALA A 499 1.15 -3.06 -24.59
CA ALA A 499 0.12 -2.02 -24.49
C ALA A 499 -0.66 -1.88 -25.81
N ILE A 500 0.03 -1.89 -26.95
CA ILE A 500 -0.61 -1.87 -28.28
C ILE A 500 -1.44 -3.14 -28.51
N ILE A 501 -0.93 -4.32 -28.15
CA ILE A 501 -1.68 -5.59 -28.26
C ILE A 501 -2.93 -5.57 -27.35
N SER A 502 -2.84 -4.93 -26.19
CA SER A 502 -3.96 -4.81 -25.23
C SER A 502 -5.18 -4.11 -25.82
N PHE A 503 -5.00 -3.25 -26.84
CA PHE A 503 -6.12 -2.66 -27.57
C PHE A 503 -6.98 -3.68 -28.31
N TYR A 504 -6.34 -4.67 -28.93
CA TYR A 504 -7.01 -5.66 -29.77
C TYR A 504 -7.43 -6.89 -28.97
N ALA A 505 -6.58 -7.34 -28.05
CA ALA A 505 -6.81 -8.50 -27.21
C ALA A 505 -6.44 -8.18 -25.76
N PHE A 506 -7.39 -7.62 -25.00
CA PHE A 506 -7.16 -7.16 -23.63
C PHE A 506 -6.48 -8.22 -22.76
N TYR A 507 -7.05 -9.42 -22.62
CA TYR A 507 -6.49 -10.44 -21.73
C TYR A 507 -5.08 -10.90 -22.12
N ALA A 508 -4.78 -10.99 -23.41
CA ALA A 508 -3.45 -11.37 -23.90
C ALA A 508 -2.45 -10.23 -23.72
N GLY A 509 -2.80 -9.02 -24.17
CA GLY A 509 -1.94 -7.85 -24.06
C GLY A 509 -1.69 -7.43 -22.61
N TRP A 510 -2.75 -7.37 -21.79
CA TRP A 510 -2.68 -7.02 -20.37
C TRP A 510 -1.93 -8.08 -19.57
N GLY A 511 -2.13 -9.38 -19.84
CA GLY A 511 -1.36 -10.45 -19.21
C GLY A 511 0.15 -10.30 -19.47
N ILE A 512 0.54 -10.06 -20.72
CA ILE A 512 1.95 -9.84 -21.09
C ILE A 512 2.47 -8.54 -20.47
N MET A 513 1.72 -7.45 -20.58
CA MET A 513 2.11 -6.14 -20.07
C MET A 513 2.26 -6.16 -18.54
N GLY A 514 1.33 -6.79 -17.82
CA GLY A 514 1.36 -6.94 -16.38
C GLY A 514 2.61 -7.68 -15.89
N ILE A 515 2.94 -8.82 -16.51
CA ILE A 515 4.18 -9.55 -16.20
C ILE A 515 5.41 -8.68 -16.49
N CYS A 516 5.42 -7.97 -17.63
CA CYS A 516 6.54 -7.10 -17.99
C CYS A 516 6.68 -5.89 -17.04
N LEU A 517 5.59 -5.32 -16.54
CA LEU A 517 5.59 -4.24 -15.56
C LEU A 517 6.14 -4.69 -14.20
N ILE A 518 5.79 -5.90 -13.75
CA ILE A 518 6.35 -6.49 -12.53
C ILE A 518 7.86 -6.70 -12.69
N LEU A 519 8.29 -7.32 -13.80
CA LEU A 519 9.72 -7.51 -14.10
C LEU A 519 10.48 -6.18 -14.28
N LEU A 520 9.80 -5.15 -14.79
CA LEU A 520 10.36 -3.80 -14.94
C LEU A 520 10.53 -3.14 -13.58
N GLY A 521 9.53 -3.23 -12.70
CA GLY A 521 9.61 -2.78 -11.31
C GLY A 521 10.79 -3.42 -10.58
N ASP A 522 10.92 -4.74 -10.68
CA ASP A 522 12.04 -5.51 -10.11
C ASP A 522 13.40 -5.04 -10.65
N THR A 523 13.48 -4.79 -11.95
CA THR A 523 14.72 -4.34 -12.59
C THR A 523 15.09 -2.91 -12.18
N ILE A 524 14.10 -2.01 -12.04
CA ILE A 524 14.31 -0.63 -11.59
C ILE A 524 14.78 -0.61 -10.13
N GLN A 525 14.13 -1.37 -9.27
CA GLN A 525 14.49 -1.51 -7.86
C GLN A 525 15.91 -2.07 -7.70
N ALA A 526 16.25 -3.14 -8.42
CA ALA A 526 17.59 -3.71 -8.35
C ALA A 526 18.69 -2.78 -8.91
N LYS A 527 18.37 -1.92 -9.89
CA LYS A 527 19.31 -0.95 -10.46
C LYS A 527 19.54 0.27 -9.55
N PHE A 528 18.50 0.72 -8.86
CA PHE A 528 18.52 1.90 -7.99
C PHE A 528 17.96 1.57 -6.59
N PRO A 529 18.59 0.65 -5.84
CA PRO A 529 18.09 0.20 -4.54
C PRO A 529 18.10 1.30 -3.47
N GLN A 530 18.87 2.37 -3.70
CA GLN A 530 18.95 3.56 -2.83
C GLN A 530 17.71 4.44 -2.89
N VAL A 531 16.94 4.37 -3.99
CA VAL A 531 15.78 5.24 -4.23
C VAL A 531 14.50 4.43 -4.12
N PHE A 532 14.46 3.26 -4.76
CA PHE A 532 13.29 2.40 -4.79
C PHE A 532 13.50 1.19 -3.86
N GLY A 533 12.63 1.06 -2.86
CA GLY A 533 12.65 -0.07 -1.94
C GLY A 533 11.62 -1.14 -2.28
N LEU A 534 11.28 -1.96 -1.29
CA LEU A 534 10.37 -3.09 -1.44
C LEU A 534 8.91 -2.65 -1.62
N THR A 535 8.50 -1.54 -1.01
CA THR A 535 7.09 -1.11 -1.07
C THR A 535 6.73 -0.60 -2.49
N PHE A 536 7.69 -0.03 -3.21
CA PHE A 536 7.59 0.30 -4.64
C PHE A 536 7.23 -0.93 -5.48
N LYS A 537 7.97 -2.03 -5.33
CA LYS A 537 7.71 -3.29 -6.04
C LYS A 537 6.36 -3.90 -5.66
N SER A 538 6.08 -3.94 -4.35
CA SER A 538 4.83 -4.51 -3.85
C SER A 538 3.62 -3.74 -4.37
N PHE A 539 3.68 -2.41 -4.43
CA PHE A 539 2.61 -1.58 -5.00
C PHE A 539 2.33 -1.94 -6.46
N ILE A 540 3.36 -2.00 -7.31
CA ILE A 540 3.21 -2.38 -8.73
C ILE A 540 2.57 -3.76 -8.86
N THR A 541 3.05 -4.73 -8.07
CA THR A 541 2.57 -6.12 -8.11
C THR A 541 1.12 -6.22 -7.67
N ILE A 542 0.77 -5.58 -6.55
CA ILE A 542 -0.61 -5.54 -6.02
C ILE A 542 -1.52 -4.86 -7.03
N PHE A 543 -1.13 -3.72 -7.58
CA PHE A 543 -1.93 -2.99 -8.56
C PHE A 543 -2.20 -3.85 -9.80
N VAL A 544 -1.17 -4.42 -10.42
CA VAL A 544 -1.31 -5.28 -11.62
C VAL A 544 -2.22 -6.48 -11.34
N THR A 545 -2.05 -7.11 -10.17
CA THR A 545 -2.86 -8.27 -9.77
C THR A 545 -4.32 -7.89 -9.52
N LEU A 546 -4.56 -6.82 -8.77
CA LEU A 546 -5.91 -6.32 -8.50
C LEU A 546 -6.62 -5.90 -9.79
N SER A 547 -5.95 -5.19 -10.69
CA SER A 547 -6.49 -4.84 -12.00
C SER A 547 -6.84 -6.08 -12.81
N PHE A 548 -5.97 -7.10 -12.86
CA PHE A 548 -6.27 -8.34 -13.57
C PHE A 548 -7.51 -9.04 -13.00
N VAL A 549 -7.55 -9.26 -11.68
CA VAL A 549 -8.68 -9.90 -10.99
C VAL A 549 -9.97 -9.14 -11.24
N PHE A 550 -9.92 -7.81 -11.12
CA PHE A 550 -11.07 -6.93 -11.31
C PHE A 550 -11.67 -7.07 -12.71
N PHE A 551 -10.86 -6.96 -13.76
CA PHE A 551 -11.35 -7.06 -15.14
C PHE A 551 -11.83 -8.46 -15.49
N SER A 552 -11.14 -9.50 -14.99
CA SER A 552 -11.60 -10.89 -15.12
C SER A 552 -12.94 -11.12 -14.43
N SER A 553 -13.14 -10.54 -13.23
CA SER A 553 -14.38 -10.68 -12.46
C SER A 553 -15.56 -9.96 -13.14
N THR A 554 -15.33 -8.81 -13.78
CA THR A 554 -16.42 -8.05 -14.39
C THR A 554 -17.03 -8.79 -15.59
N TRP A 555 -16.24 -9.60 -16.28
CA TRP A 555 -16.73 -10.49 -17.33
C TRP A 555 -17.62 -11.63 -16.78
N ALA A 556 -17.39 -12.06 -15.54
CA ALA A 556 -18.20 -13.06 -14.86
C ALA A 556 -19.50 -12.46 -14.25
N VAL A 557 -19.48 -11.19 -13.85
CA VAL A 557 -20.61 -10.49 -13.19
C VAL A 557 -21.68 -9.98 -14.18
N GLY A 558 -21.36 -9.89 -15.47
CA GLY A 558 -22.21 -9.28 -16.50
C GLY A 558 -23.53 -9.97 -16.89
N THR A 559 -24.09 -10.86 -16.06
CA THR A 559 -25.31 -11.63 -16.39
C THR A 559 -26.42 -11.60 -15.33
N PHE A 560 -26.32 -10.79 -14.27
CA PHE A 560 -27.12 -11.05 -13.05
C PHE A 560 -28.37 -10.16 -12.81
N VAL A 561 -28.75 -9.26 -13.73
CA VAL A 561 -29.97 -8.43 -13.57
C VAL A 561 -30.95 -8.66 -14.73
N HIS A 562 -31.94 -9.51 -14.51
CA HIS A 562 -33.10 -9.67 -15.39
C HIS A 562 -34.19 -8.68 -14.98
N GLY A 563 -34.36 -7.59 -15.75
CA GLY A 563 -35.50 -6.67 -15.65
C GLY A 563 -36.44 -6.83 -16.84
N GLY A 564 -37.74 -6.57 -16.66
CA GLY A 564 -38.74 -6.62 -17.74
C GLY A 564 -39.56 -7.92 -17.88
N ASP A 565 -39.29 -8.94 -17.06
CA ASP A 565 -40.07 -10.20 -17.02
C ASP A 565 -41.23 -10.16 -15.98
N PHE A 566 -41.50 -8.99 -15.40
CA PHE A 566 -42.55 -8.80 -14.42
C PHE A 566 -43.89 -8.43 -15.09
N PHE A 567 -44.87 -9.33 -14.99
CA PHE A 567 -46.15 -9.18 -15.69
C PHE A 567 -47.25 -8.62 -14.77
N VAL A 568 -47.63 -7.37 -15.05
CA VAL A 568 -48.81 -6.71 -14.50
C VAL A 568 -49.71 -6.34 -15.67
N PHE A 569 -50.99 -6.70 -15.57
CA PHE A 569 -51.95 -6.55 -16.66
C PHE A 569 -52.96 -5.43 -16.40
N PRO A 570 -53.69 -4.99 -17.46
CA PRO A 570 -54.78 -4.04 -17.32
C PRO A 570 -55.83 -4.48 -16.29
N PRO A 571 -56.55 -3.53 -15.67
CA PRO A 571 -57.61 -3.84 -14.73
C PRO A 571 -58.68 -4.78 -15.32
N THR A 572 -58.90 -5.92 -14.68
CA THR A 572 -60.03 -6.82 -14.92
C THR A 572 -61.28 -6.38 -14.14
N VAL A 573 -62.45 -6.91 -14.49
CA VAL A 573 -63.71 -6.65 -13.74
C VAL A 573 -63.59 -7.01 -12.26
N GLU A 574 -62.87 -8.10 -11.96
CA GLU A 574 -62.56 -8.54 -10.59
C GLU A 574 -61.64 -7.53 -9.88
N SER A 575 -60.58 -7.04 -10.53
CA SER A 575 -59.66 -6.05 -9.92
C SER A 575 -60.31 -4.69 -9.63
N ARG A 576 -61.26 -4.25 -10.47
CA ARG A 576 -62.00 -2.99 -10.28
C ARG A 576 -63.00 -3.04 -9.12
N SER A 577 -63.51 -4.24 -8.82
CA SER A 577 -64.48 -4.47 -7.75
C SER A 577 -63.84 -4.85 -6.41
N ALA A 578 -62.54 -5.12 -6.38
CA ALA A 578 -61.80 -5.44 -5.16
C ALA A 578 -61.66 -4.22 -4.24
N SER A 579 -62.31 -4.29 -3.08
CA SER A 579 -62.24 -3.30 -1.99
C SER A 579 -60.97 -3.43 -1.15
N THR A 580 -60.26 -4.56 -1.24
CA THR A 580 -59.01 -4.83 -0.52
C THR A 580 -57.79 -4.82 -1.45
N PRO A 581 -56.62 -4.32 -1.01
CA PRO A 581 -55.40 -4.21 -1.84
C PRO A 581 -54.91 -5.54 -2.43
N PHE A 582 -55.27 -6.67 -1.79
CA PHE A 582 -54.85 -8.01 -2.18
C PHE A 582 -55.91 -8.69 -3.06
N ALA A 583 -55.71 -8.65 -4.37
CA ALA A 583 -56.40 -9.52 -5.31
C ALA A 583 -55.52 -10.74 -5.66
N MET A 584 -54.93 -11.39 -4.65
CA MET A 584 -54.25 -12.68 -4.86
C MET A 584 -55.28 -13.79 -4.59
N LYS A 585 -55.72 -14.49 -5.65
CA LYS A 585 -56.65 -15.63 -5.49
C LYS A 585 -56.01 -16.65 -4.54
N PRO A 586 -56.62 -16.95 -3.37
CA PRO A 586 -56.09 -17.96 -2.49
C PRO A 586 -56.25 -19.30 -3.19
N THR A 587 -55.15 -19.90 -3.65
CA THR A 587 -55.13 -21.34 -3.89
C THR A 587 -55.45 -22.03 -2.57
N THR A 588 -56.32 -23.03 -2.65
CA THR A 588 -57.20 -23.59 -1.61
C THR A 588 -56.49 -24.33 -0.47
N THR A 589 -55.26 -23.97 -0.13
CA THR A 589 -54.44 -24.57 0.93
C THR A 589 -53.56 -23.50 1.61
N MET A 590 -54.16 -22.42 2.09
CA MET A 590 -53.46 -21.49 3.00
C MET A 590 -53.88 -21.79 4.45
N PRO A 591 -52.93 -22.15 5.36
CA PRO A 591 -53.24 -22.33 6.77
C PRO A 591 -53.69 -21.00 7.39
N MET A 592 -54.66 -21.06 8.32
CA MET A 592 -55.26 -19.91 9.03
C MET A 592 -54.26 -18.97 9.76
N HIS A 593 -52.96 -19.28 9.79
CA HIS A 593 -51.92 -18.42 10.36
C HIS A 593 -51.65 -17.14 9.53
N TRP A 594 -52.08 -17.08 8.26
CA TRP A 594 -51.80 -15.96 7.34
C TRP A 594 -52.84 -14.83 7.32
N MET A 595 -54.01 -15.00 7.99
CA MET A 595 -54.93 -13.88 8.26
C MET A 595 -54.30 -12.84 9.21
N HIS A 596 -53.17 -13.19 9.84
CA HIS A 596 -52.33 -12.34 10.66
C HIS A 596 -51.09 -11.84 9.90
N LEU A 597 -51.18 -11.61 8.57
CA LEU A 597 -50.23 -10.72 7.92
C LEU A 597 -50.33 -9.37 8.63
N LYS A 598 -49.41 -9.14 9.59
CA LYS A 598 -49.25 -7.91 10.35
C LYS A 598 -49.50 -6.76 9.38
N LYS A 599 -50.32 -5.77 9.78
CA LYS A 599 -50.36 -4.45 9.15
C LYS A 599 -48.92 -4.11 8.74
N VAL A 600 -48.60 -4.25 7.46
CA VAL A 600 -47.36 -3.69 6.94
C VAL A 600 -47.56 -2.21 7.16
N ALA A 601 -46.71 -1.59 7.98
CA ALA A 601 -46.81 -0.17 8.22
C ALA A 601 -46.69 0.50 6.86
N GLU A 602 -47.68 1.30 6.50
CA GLU A 602 -47.67 2.04 5.24
C GLU A 602 -46.44 2.95 5.24
N TYR A 603 -45.60 2.85 4.20
CA TYR A 603 -44.41 3.68 4.09
C TYR A 603 -44.82 5.13 3.81
N PRO A 604 -44.10 6.14 4.33
CA PRO A 604 -44.37 7.54 4.03
C PRO A 604 -44.48 7.86 2.53
N VAL A 605 -43.69 7.19 1.68
CA VAL A 605 -43.77 7.35 0.21
C VAL A 605 -45.09 6.89 -0.41
N CYS A 606 -45.90 6.08 0.28
CA CYS A 606 -47.23 5.69 -0.23
C CYS A 606 -48.19 6.89 -0.28
N ALA A 607 -47.98 7.89 0.57
CA ALA A 607 -48.72 9.14 0.57
C ALA A 607 -48.16 10.18 -0.41
N LEU A 608 -46.99 9.92 -1.02
CA LEU A 608 -46.39 10.80 -2.01
C LEU A 608 -47.10 10.63 -3.35
N ASP A 609 -47.74 11.70 -3.81
CA ASP A 609 -48.42 11.75 -5.10
C ASP A 609 -47.84 12.91 -5.93
N MET A 610 -47.15 12.58 -7.03
CA MET A 610 -46.59 13.58 -7.94
C MET A 610 -47.52 13.77 -9.13
N GLU A 611 -48.47 14.69 -8.98
CA GLU A 611 -49.44 15.06 -10.02
C GLU A 611 -50.25 13.84 -10.52
N SER A 612 -50.72 13.03 -9.56
CA SER A 612 -51.47 11.78 -9.72
C SER A 612 -50.64 10.51 -9.99
N LEU A 613 -49.33 10.60 -10.23
CA LEU A 613 -48.45 9.43 -10.30
C LEU A 613 -48.00 9.01 -8.90
N ASP A 614 -48.28 7.76 -8.53
CA ASP A 614 -47.86 7.18 -7.26
C ASP A 614 -46.50 6.46 -7.36
N ILE A 615 -45.95 6.06 -6.21
CA ILE A 615 -44.65 5.40 -6.15
C ILE A 615 -44.64 4.04 -6.90
N VAL A 616 -45.79 3.36 -6.97
CA VAL A 616 -45.94 2.08 -7.68
C VAL A 616 -45.91 2.30 -9.20
N ASP A 617 -46.51 3.38 -9.69
CA ASP A 617 -46.42 3.83 -11.08
C ASP A 617 -44.96 4.08 -11.47
N PHE A 618 -44.18 4.79 -10.63
CA PHE A 618 -42.75 5.03 -10.89
C PHE A 618 -41.92 3.74 -10.88
N ALA A 619 -42.17 2.82 -9.94
CA ALA A 619 -41.47 1.53 -9.88
C ALA A 619 -41.74 0.68 -11.13
N LEU A 620 -43.00 0.67 -11.59
CA LEU A 620 -43.39 -0.02 -12.82
C LEU A 620 -42.82 0.66 -14.07
N ILE A 621 -42.70 1.99 -14.10
CA ILE A 621 -42.04 2.68 -15.22
C ILE A 621 -40.53 2.34 -15.26
N ALA A 622 -39.87 2.35 -14.09
CA ALA A 622 -38.45 2.03 -13.96
C ALA A 622 -38.12 0.57 -14.32
N ASP A 623 -39.05 -0.36 -14.12
CA ASP A 623 -38.87 -1.75 -14.57
C ASP A 623 -39.14 -1.93 -16.08
N SER A 624 -40.11 -1.20 -16.65
CA SER A 624 -40.49 -1.35 -18.07
C SER A 624 -39.37 -1.00 -19.05
N ILE A 625 -38.45 -0.11 -18.67
CA ILE A 625 -37.35 0.33 -19.54
C ILE A 625 -36.27 -0.76 -19.76
N TYR A 626 -36.23 -1.80 -18.92
CA TYR A 626 -35.30 -2.94 -19.10
C TYR A 626 -35.59 -3.81 -20.32
N GLY A 627 -36.75 -3.64 -20.97
CA GLY A 627 -37.07 -4.37 -22.20
C GLY A 627 -35.99 -4.19 -23.28
N TRP A 628 -35.44 -5.30 -23.78
CA TRP A 628 -34.36 -5.34 -24.79
C TRP A 628 -34.69 -4.69 -26.13
N THR A 629 -35.97 -4.45 -26.43
CA THR A 629 -36.39 -3.78 -27.66
C THR A 629 -37.49 -2.77 -27.35
N THR A 630 -37.61 -1.74 -28.18
CA THR A 630 -38.70 -0.76 -28.08
C THR A 630 -40.08 -1.44 -28.09
N ALA A 631 -40.24 -2.53 -28.85
CA ALA A 631 -41.49 -3.29 -28.89
C ALA A 631 -41.82 -3.95 -27.54
N VAL A 632 -40.82 -4.49 -26.84
CA VAL A 632 -41.00 -5.09 -25.51
C VAL A 632 -41.29 -4.01 -24.47
N GLN A 633 -40.60 -2.87 -24.53
CA GLN A 633 -40.85 -1.73 -23.65
C GLN A 633 -42.28 -1.21 -23.83
N ILE A 634 -42.69 -0.91 -25.07
CA ILE A 634 -44.07 -0.48 -25.40
C ILE A 634 -45.08 -1.52 -24.95
N LYS A 635 -44.82 -2.82 -25.15
CA LYS A 635 -45.70 -3.89 -24.67
C LYS A 635 -45.84 -3.86 -23.14
N SER A 636 -44.74 -3.69 -22.40
CA SER A 636 -44.74 -3.59 -20.94
C SER A 636 -45.54 -2.37 -20.46
N PHE A 637 -45.32 -1.19 -21.06
CA PHE A 637 -46.12 0.01 -20.76
C PHE A 637 -47.60 -0.18 -21.10
N THR A 638 -47.91 -0.81 -22.23
CA THR A 638 -49.29 -1.10 -22.64
C THR A 638 -49.98 -2.01 -21.63
N GLN A 639 -49.30 -3.06 -21.17
CA GLN A 639 -49.85 -3.98 -20.17
C GLN A 639 -50.08 -3.31 -18.82
N ARG A 640 -49.25 -2.33 -18.44
CA ARG A 640 -49.33 -1.67 -17.13
C ARG A 640 -50.34 -0.52 -17.10
N PHE A 641 -50.48 0.25 -18.18
CA PHE A 641 -51.29 1.48 -18.15
C PHE A 641 -52.59 1.38 -18.95
N ASN A 642 -52.69 0.54 -19.98
CA ASN A 642 -53.90 0.46 -20.77
C ASN A 642 -55.09 -0.02 -19.92
N GLY A 643 -56.27 0.57 -20.10
CA GLY A 643 -57.46 0.26 -19.30
C GLY A 643 -57.47 0.83 -17.88
N THR A 644 -56.43 1.57 -17.48
CA THR A 644 -56.37 2.40 -16.26
C THR A 644 -56.74 3.86 -16.58
N GLU A 645 -56.81 4.72 -15.56
CA GLU A 645 -57.00 6.18 -15.71
C GLU A 645 -55.87 6.89 -16.48
N LEU A 646 -54.69 6.25 -16.60
CA LEU A 646 -53.53 6.76 -17.37
C LEU A 646 -53.29 5.99 -18.67
N GLY A 647 -54.35 5.38 -19.22
CA GLY A 647 -54.28 4.59 -20.44
C GLY A 647 -53.96 5.37 -21.72
N ASP A 648 -53.99 6.70 -21.68
CA ASP A 648 -53.72 7.62 -22.79
C ASP A 648 -52.24 8.03 -22.94
N TRP A 649 -51.34 7.35 -22.23
CA TRP A 649 -49.90 7.56 -22.28
C TRP A 649 -49.36 7.51 -23.72
N LYS A 650 -48.30 8.28 -23.98
CA LYS A 650 -47.63 8.38 -25.28
C LYS A 650 -46.14 8.13 -25.13
N TYR A 651 -45.60 7.32 -26.03
CA TYR A 651 -44.18 7.10 -26.18
C TYR A 651 -43.60 8.18 -27.10
N ILE A 652 -42.89 9.16 -26.54
CA ILE A 652 -42.45 10.35 -27.28
C ILE A 652 -41.12 10.11 -27.98
N SER A 653 -40.11 9.73 -27.20
CA SER A 653 -38.74 9.58 -27.69
C SER A 653 -38.01 8.47 -26.95
N ARG A 654 -36.99 7.92 -27.61
CA ARG A 654 -36.05 6.95 -27.05
C ARG A 654 -34.68 7.28 -27.63
N ASN A 655 -33.63 7.11 -26.84
CA ASN A 655 -32.29 7.15 -27.38
C ASN A 655 -32.03 5.98 -28.35
N ASN A 656 -31.06 6.17 -29.24
CA ASN A 656 -30.63 5.10 -30.12
C ASN A 656 -29.77 4.11 -29.33
N GLU A 657 -30.29 2.93 -29.03
CA GLU A 657 -29.56 1.89 -28.26
C GLU A 657 -28.24 1.45 -28.90
N ALA A 658 -28.10 1.56 -30.24
CA ALA A 658 -26.86 1.23 -30.92
C ALA A 658 -25.79 2.33 -30.83
N ALA A 659 -26.17 3.55 -30.46
CA ALA A 659 -25.28 4.72 -30.40
C ALA A 659 -25.14 5.33 -28.99
N GLY A 660 -26.19 5.24 -28.17
CA GLY A 660 -26.26 5.78 -26.81
C GLY A 660 -26.10 4.67 -25.77
N HIS A 661 -25.02 4.77 -24.99
CA HIS A 661 -24.64 3.78 -23.97
C HIS A 661 -25.66 3.70 -22.82
N GLN A 662 -26.22 4.85 -22.41
CA GLN A 662 -27.28 4.91 -21.40
C GLN A 662 -28.66 4.89 -22.07
N VAL A 663 -29.41 3.79 -21.94
CA VAL A 663 -30.78 3.70 -22.49
C VAL A 663 -31.77 4.49 -21.66
N TRP A 664 -32.61 5.28 -22.33
CA TRP A 664 -33.69 6.06 -21.73
C TRP A 664 -34.87 6.23 -22.68
N ALA A 665 -36.07 6.44 -22.11
CA ALA A 665 -37.29 6.74 -22.86
C ALA A 665 -38.07 7.88 -22.23
N GLU A 666 -38.70 8.68 -23.07
CA GLU A 666 -39.59 9.77 -22.69
C GLU A 666 -41.05 9.37 -22.89
N LEU A 667 -41.80 9.42 -21.79
CA LEU A 667 -43.22 9.13 -21.74
C LEU A 667 -43.98 10.42 -21.44
N TYR A 668 -45.13 10.60 -22.09
CA TYR A 668 -46.03 11.70 -21.79
C TYR A 668 -47.40 11.16 -21.43
N PHE A 669 -47.96 11.65 -20.32
CA PHE A 669 -49.29 11.31 -19.82
C PHE A 669 -50.20 12.53 -20.01
N PRO A 670 -51.01 12.59 -21.09
CA PRO A 670 -51.81 13.76 -21.41
C PRO A 670 -52.87 14.08 -20.35
N THR A 671 -53.53 13.07 -19.77
CA THR A 671 -54.57 13.23 -18.75
C THR A 671 -54.08 14.06 -17.55
N ILE A 672 -52.84 13.89 -17.14
CA ILE A 672 -52.24 14.59 -15.99
C ILE A 672 -51.23 15.67 -16.41
N ASN A 673 -51.04 15.87 -17.72
CA ASN A 673 -50.04 16.75 -18.30
C ASN A 673 -48.65 16.58 -17.66
N MET A 674 -48.16 15.33 -17.57
CA MET A 674 -46.85 15.01 -16.99
C MET A 674 -45.97 14.29 -18.00
N THR A 675 -44.69 14.69 -18.06
CA THR A 675 -43.64 13.95 -18.76
C THR A 675 -42.80 13.17 -17.76
N VAL A 676 -42.55 11.89 -18.05
CA VAL A 676 -41.66 11.04 -17.27
C VAL A 676 -40.53 10.55 -18.16
N ILE A 677 -39.29 10.74 -17.73
CA ILE A 677 -38.12 10.16 -18.41
C ILE A 677 -37.64 8.98 -17.58
N ALA A 678 -37.73 7.78 -18.17
CA ALA A 678 -37.32 6.53 -17.55
C ALA A 678 -35.91 6.16 -18.04
N VAL A 679 -35.01 5.88 -17.10
CA VAL A 679 -33.60 5.57 -17.37
C VAL A 679 -33.32 4.10 -17.00
N ARG A 680 -32.74 3.34 -17.93
CA ARG A 680 -32.44 1.92 -17.76
C ARG A 680 -31.23 1.71 -16.84
N GLY A 681 -31.31 0.74 -15.94
CA GLY A 681 -30.12 0.28 -15.22
C GLY A 681 -29.32 -0.76 -16.01
N THR A 682 -28.42 -1.43 -15.30
CA THR A 682 -27.48 -2.43 -15.81
C THR A 682 -28.21 -3.62 -16.43
N ALA A 683 -28.11 -3.81 -17.73
CA ALA A 683 -28.66 -4.98 -18.44
C ALA A 683 -27.55 -5.84 -19.08
N THR A 684 -26.36 -5.28 -19.27
CA THR A 684 -25.21 -5.93 -19.91
C THR A 684 -23.93 -5.81 -19.08
N ALA A 685 -22.93 -6.66 -19.37
CA ALA A 685 -21.59 -6.55 -18.78
C ALA A 685 -20.93 -5.18 -19.03
N THR A 686 -21.27 -4.53 -20.15
CA THR A 686 -20.77 -3.20 -20.49
C THR A 686 -21.39 -2.13 -19.61
N ASP A 687 -22.69 -2.24 -19.30
CA ASP A 687 -23.35 -1.34 -18.36
C ASP A 687 -22.73 -1.50 -16.95
N ALA A 688 -22.39 -2.73 -16.55
CA ALA A 688 -21.80 -2.98 -15.23
C ALA A 688 -20.39 -2.38 -15.06
N LEU A 689 -19.62 -2.33 -16.15
CA LEU A 689 -18.34 -1.63 -16.17
C LEU A 689 -18.53 -0.10 -16.07
N GLU A 690 -19.65 0.44 -16.56
CA GLU A 690 -19.98 1.85 -16.44
C GLU A 690 -20.39 2.22 -15.01
N ASP A 691 -21.20 1.41 -14.32
CA ASP A 691 -21.47 1.56 -12.88
C ASP A 691 -20.15 1.67 -12.13
N LEU A 692 -19.27 0.71 -12.38
CA LEU A 692 -18.05 0.61 -11.63
C LEU A 692 -17.13 1.79 -11.91
N HIS A 693 -17.10 2.34 -13.13
CA HIS A 693 -16.30 3.52 -13.45
C HIS A 693 -16.62 4.74 -12.58
N TYR A 694 -17.90 5.06 -12.37
CA TYR A 694 -18.27 6.27 -11.63
C TYR A 694 -18.07 6.13 -10.13
N TRP A 695 -18.31 4.94 -9.58
CA TRP A 695 -18.26 4.67 -8.14
C TRP A 695 -17.02 3.92 -7.68
N PHE A 696 -16.06 3.62 -8.56
CA PHE A 696 -14.84 2.87 -8.21
C PHE A 696 -14.06 3.56 -7.08
N GLY A 697 -13.83 4.87 -7.21
CA GLY A 697 -13.05 5.63 -6.23
C GLY A 697 -13.64 5.55 -4.82
N VAL A 698 -14.93 5.85 -4.68
CA VAL A 698 -15.63 5.77 -3.39
C VAL A 698 -15.73 4.33 -2.87
N SER A 699 -15.87 3.33 -3.75
CA SER A 699 -15.87 1.91 -3.35
C SER A 699 -14.55 1.50 -2.70
N ILE A 700 -13.42 1.93 -3.25
CA ILE A 700 -12.09 1.69 -2.65
C ILE A 700 -11.96 2.39 -1.31
N MET A 701 -12.43 3.64 -1.20
CA MET A 701 -12.42 4.36 0.07
C MET A 701 -13.32 3.71 1.13
N GLN A 702 -14.50 3.24 0.76
CA GLN A 702 -15.41 2.52 1.65
C GLN A 702 -14.83 1.16 2.07
N ALA A 703 -14.11 0.47 1.19
CA ALA A 703 -13.37 -0.75 1.54
C ALA A 703 -12.25 -0.46 2.56
N ALA A 704 -11.51 0.63 2.38
CA ALA A 704 -10.54 1.09 3.38
C ALA A 704 -11.21 1.50 4.71
N ASN A 705 -12.44 2.03 4.63
CA ASN A 705 -13.24 2.46 5.78
C ASN A 705 -13.58 1.32 6.77
N ILE A 706 -13.51 0.05 6.31
CA ILE A 706 -13.72 -1.15 7.15
C ILE A 706 -12.61 -1.28 8.21
N PHE A 707 -11.37 -0.92 7.85
CA PHE A 707 -10.22 -1.05 8.74
C PHE A 707 -10.01 0.19 9.59
N ILE A 708 -10.16 1.38 8.99
CA ILE A 708 -10.05 2.68 9.65
C ILE A 708 -11.16 3.57 9.11
N PRO A 709 -11.96 4.26 9.95
CA PRO A 709 -13.10 5.03 9.50
C PRO A 709 -12.72 6.36 8.81
N PHE A 710 -11.97 6.30 7.70
CA PHE A 710 -11.43 7.43 6.93
C PHE A 710 -12.50 8.43 6.49
N LEU A 711 -13.63 7.95 5.97
CA LEU A 711 -14.71 8.81 5.45
C LEU A 711 -15.36 9.65 6.56
N LYS A 712 -15.26 9.20 7.82
CA LYS A 712 -15.74 9.94 8.99
C LYS A 712 -14.67 10.84 9.62
N GLN A 713 -13.40 10.62 9.33
CA GLN A 713 -12.28 11.37 9.90
C GLN A 713 -11.89 12.57 9.03
N LEU A 714 -12.03 12.46 7.71
CA LEU A 714 -11.71 13.53 6.77
C LEU A 714 -12.94 14.42 6.51
N PRO A 715 -12.76 15.73 6.28
CA PRO A 715 -13.84 16.61 5.83
C PRO A 715 -14.48 16.08 4.54
N SER A 716 -15.82 16.08 4.47
CA SER A 716 -16.54 15.55 3.30
C SER A 716 -16.20 16.29 2.01
N GLN A 717 -16.00 17.60 2.08
CA GLN A 717 -15.59 18.41 0.93
C GLN A 717 -14.20 18.01 0.39
N PHE A 718 -13.26 17.70 1.28
CA PHE A 718 -11.94 17.20 0.89
C PHE A 718 -12.04 15.87 0.14
N VAL A 719 -12.85 14.92 0.66
CA VAL A 719 -13.10 13.64 0.00
C VAL A 719 -13.74 13.82 -1.38
N VAL A 720 -14.72 14.72 -1.49
CA VAL A 720 -15.39 15.07 -2.74
C VAL A 720 -14.40 15.64 -3.76
N GLU A 721 -13.52 16.55 -3.34
CA GLU A 721 -12.50 17.12 -4.22
C GLU A 721 -11.49 16.07 -4.67
N MET A 722 -11.04 15.19 -3.77
CA MET A 722 -10.13 14.08 -4.09
C MET A 722 -10.76 13.12 -5.11
N LEU A 723 -12.03 12.74 -4.92
CA LEU A 723 -12.75 11.83 -5.82
C LEU A 723 -13.20 12.48 -7.13
N SER A 724 -13.33 13.82 -7.17
CA SER A 724 -13.76 14.54 -8.36
C SER A 724 -12.82 14.34 -9.55
N MET A 725 -11.52 14.14 -9.29
CA MET A 725 -10.47 13.98 -10.31
C MET A 725 -10.53 15.08 -11.39
N ASN A 726 -10.96 16.29 -11.03
CA ASN A 726 -11.26 17.37 -11.97
C ASN A 726 -10.09 17.74 -12.89
N PHE A 727 -8.85 17.53 -12.45
CA PHE A 727 -7.64 17.76 -13.25
C PHE A 727 -7.50 16.78 -14.44
N LEU A 728 -8.14 15.61 -14.40
CA LEU A 728 -8.19 14.66 -15.49
C LEU A 728 -9.34 14.92 -16.48
N ARG A 729 -10.26 15.84 -16.19
CA ARG A 729 -11.46 16.09 -17.01
C ARG A 729 -11.14 16.47 -18.45
N ALA A 730 -9.97 17.07 -18.70
CA ALA A 730 -9.50 17.40 -20.05
C ALA A 730 -9.05 16.16 -20.87
N PHE A 731 -8.70 15.06 -20.18
CA PHE A 731 -8.15 13.85 -20.78
C PHE A 731 -9.12 12.66 -20.72
N ILE A 732 -10.16 12.72 -19.89
CA ILE A 732 -11.20 11.68 -19.79
C ILE A 732 -12.28 11.94 -20.86
N PRO A 733 -12.85 10.89 -21.49
CA PRO A 733 -13.97 11.04 -22.42
C PRO A 733 -15.16 11.80 -21.82
N PRO A 734 -15.99 12.43 -22.67
CA PRO A 734 -17.26 12.96 -22.21
C PRO A 734 -18.08 11.84 -21.56
N PRO A 735 -18.75 12.13 -20.42
CA PRO A 735 -19.46 11.10 -19.69
C PRO A 735 -20.66 10.58 -20.48
N VAL A 736 -20.96 9.30 -20.30
CA VAL A 736 -22.06 8.58 -20.97
C VAL A 736 -23.42 9.25 -20.76
N TYR A 737 -23.62 9.89 -19.61
CA TYR A 737 -24.86 10.57 -19.28
C TYR A 737 -25.07 11.92 -19.99
N SER A 738 -24.10 12.41 -20.78
CA SER A 738 -24.17 13.73 -21.43
C SER A 738 -25.38 13.86 -22.37
N GLU A 739 -25.66 12.87 -23.21
CA GLU A 739 -26.84 12.89 -24.09
C GLU A 739 -28.15 12.91 -23.31
N LEU A 740 -28.23 12.14 -22.21
CA LEU A 740 -29.39 12.16 -21.32
C LEU A 740 -29.55 13.55 -20.69
N LEU A 741 -28.46 14.14 -20.17
CA LEU A 741 -28.47 15.46 -19.56
C LEU A 741 -28.95 16.54 -20.54
N ASP A 742 -28.44 16.53 -21.78
CA ASP A 742 -28.83 17.47 -22.83
C ASP A 742 -30.31 17.30 -23.20
N HIS A 743 -30.77 16.05 -23.32
CA HIS A 743 -32.19 15.76 -23.58
C HIS A 743 -33.09 16.24 -22.46
N VAL A 744 -32.76 15.96 -21.19
CA VAL A 744 -33.53 16.45 -20.03
C VAL A 744 -33.57 17.97 -20.02
N HIS A 745 -32.48 18.66 -20.37
CA HIS A 745 -32.46 20.12 -20.43
C HIS A 745 -33.40 20.67 -21.51
N VAL A 746 -33.45 20.03 -22.69
CA VAL A 746 -34.40 20.37 -23.76
C VAL A 746 -35.85 20.11 -23.33
N VAL A 747 -36.12 18.95 -22.74
CA VAL A 747 -37.46 18.60 -22.27
C VAL A 747 -37.92 19.52 -21.14
N ARG A 748 -37.07 19.85 -20.18
CA ARG A 748 -37.40 20.78 -19.09
C ARG A 748 -37.72 22.17 -19.60
N LYS A 749 -37.00 22.68 -20.60
CA LYS A 749 -37.36 23.94 -21.27
C LYS A 749 -38.74 23.88 -21.96
N ARG A 750 -39.13 22.70 -22.45
CA ARG A 750 -40.40 22.47 -23.14
C ARG A 750 -41.59 22.33 -22.17
N VAL A 751 -41.42 21.65 -21.03
CA VAL A 751 -42.54 21.26 -20.14
C VAL A 751 -42.51 21.92 -18.75
N GLY A 752 -41.42 22.59 -18.38
CA GLY A 752 -41.25 23.21 -17.06
C GLY A 752 -41.20 22.17 -15.94
N ASP A 753 -41.91 22.43 -14.84
CA ASP A 753 -41.95 21.56 -13.65
C ASP A 753 -42.79 20.30 -13.84
N ARG A 754 -43.43 20.13 -15.00
CA ARG A 754 -44.20 18.92 -15.37
C ARG A 754 -43.31 17.79 -15.88
N LEU A 755 -42.16 17.60 -15.24
CA LEU A 755 -41.14 16.61 -15.61
C LEU A 755 -40.63 15.88 -14.36
N VAL A 756 -40.62 14.54 -14.43
CA VAL A 756 -40.02 13.69 -13.40
C VAL A 756 -39.08 12.67 -14.05
N LEU A 757 -37.94 12.41 -13.41
CA LEU A 757 -37.02 11.36 -13.82
C LEU A 757 -37.23 10.12 -12.94
N THR A 758 -37.10 8.92 -13.51
CA THR A 758 -37.14 7.68 -12.74
C THR A 758 -36.18 6.64 -13.32
N GLY A 759 -35.69 5.75 -12.46
CA GLY A 759 -34.84 4.65 -12.88
C GLY A 759 -34.49 3.71 -11.74
N HIS A 760 -33.92 2.56 -12.09
CA HIS A 760 -33.48 1.55 -11.13
C HIS A 760 -31.98 1.25 -11.28
N SER A 761 -31.30 0.91 -10.18
CA SER A 761 -29.86 0.59 -10.15
C SER A 761 -29.03 1.73 -10.77
N LEU A 762 -28.13 1.48 -11.73
CA LEU A 762 -27.45 2.53 -12.51
C LEU A 762 -28.41 3.61 -13.00
N GLY A 763 -29.57 3.22 -13.54
CA GLY A 763 -30.56 4.16 -14.08
C GLY A 763 -31.18 5.03 -13.00
N GLY A 764 -31.30 4.51 -11.77
CA GLY A 764 -31.74 5.27 -10.61
C GLY A 764 -30.74 6.34 -10.20
N ALA A 765 -29.44 5.99 -10.16
CA ALA A 765 -28.40 6.97 -9.89
C ALA A 765 -28.25 8.01 -11.01
N MET A 766 -28.37 7.62 -12.28
CA MET A 766 -28.36 8.56 -13.39
C MET A 766 -29.58 9.50 -13.37
N ALA A 767 -30.76 8.99 -13.04
CA ALA A 767 -31.96 9.81 -12.84
C ALA A 767 -31.76 10.79 -11.67
N ALA A 768 -31.23 10.34 -10.54
CA ALA A 768 -30.94 11.20 -9.38
C ALA A 768 -29.91 12.29 -9.72
N MET A 769 -28.80 11.92 -10.36
CA MET A 769 -27.73 12.85 -10.73
C MET A 769 -28.20 13.89 -11.75
N VAL A 770 -28.86 13.46 -12.84
CA VAL A 770 -29.40 14.38 -13.85
C VAL A 770 -30.53 15.23 -13.26
N GLY A 771 -31.33 14.66 -12.36
CA GLY A 771 -32.38 15.37 -11.64
C GLY A 771 -31.81 16.51 -10.81
N ALA A 772 -30.85 16.21 -9.94
CA ALA A 772 -30.15 17.21 -9.15
C ALA A 772 -29.47 18.26 -10.03
N LYS A 773 -28.81 17.86 -11.13
CA LYS A 773 -28.11 18.80 -12.03
C LYS A 773 -29.04 19.72 -12.83
N THR A 774 -30.25 19.26 -13.14
CA THR A 774 -31.24 20.01 -13.93
C THR A 774 -32.34 20.64 -13.08
N HIS A 775 -32.26 20.48 -11.75
CA HIS A 775 -33.30 20.88 -10.81
C HIS A 775 -34.65 20.23 -11.12
N THR A 776 -34.62 18.95 -11.51
CA THR A 776 -35.79 18.14 -11.85
C THR A 776 -36.03 17.07 -10.79
N PRO A 777 -37.26 16.92 -10.27
CA PRO A 777 -37.60 15.84 -9.36
C PRO A 777 -37.22 14.46 -9.95
N ALA A 778 -36.53 13.66 -9.16
CA ALA A 778 -36.08 12.32 -9.56
C ALA A 778 -36.43 11.27 -8.50
N VAL A 779 -36.96 10.14 -8.96
CA VAL A 779 -37.28 8.96 -8.16
C VAL A 779 -36.29 7.85 -8.51
N SER A 780 -35.35 7.59 -7.61
CA SER A 780 -34.32 6.57 -7.76
C SER A 780 -34.71 5.30 -6.99
N PHE A 781 -34.74 4.16 -7.66
CA PHE A 781 -34.91 2.86 -7.03
C PHE A 781 -33.56 2.13 -6.96
N SER A 782 -33.06 1.90 -5.74
CA SER A 782 -31.78 1.19 -5.52
C SER A 782 -30.58 1.77 -6.30
N GLY A 783 -30.58 3.07 -6.60
CA GLY A 783 -29.40 3.72 -7.16
C GLY A 783 -28.29 3.85 -6.11
N PRO A 784 -27.00 3.71 -6.49
CA PRO A 784 -25.88 4.07 -5.61
C PRO A 784 -25.94 5.53 -5.17
N GLY A 785 -25.26 5.83 -4.05
CA GLY A 785 -25.18 7.15 -3.47
C GLY A 785 -24.46 8.17 -4.35
N LEU A 786 -24.62 9.44 -4.01
CA LEU A 786 -24.04 10.55 -4.76
C LEU A 786 -23.25 11.53 -3.88
N LEU A 787 -23.24 11.37 -2.55
CA LEU A 787 -22.71 12.38 -1.64
C LEU A 787 -21.22 12.68 -1.88
N TYR A 788 -20.38 11.65 -1.93
CA TYR A 788 -18.95 11.83 -2.16
C TYR A 788 -18.62 11.94 -3.66
N SER A 789 -19.38 11.26 -4.51
CA SER A 789 -19.19 11.29 -5.97
C SER A 789 -19.73 12.56 -6.63
N ARG A 790 -20.45 13.43 -5.92
CA ARG A 790 -21.05 14.68 -6.48
C ARG A 790 -20.05 15.59 -7.17
N GLY A 791 -18.80 15.64 -6.67
CA GLY A 791 -17.73 16.44 -7.25
C GLY A 791 -17.38 16.00 -8.67
N ARG A 792 -17.47 14.70 -8.96
CA ARG A 792 -17.26 14.11 -10.29
C ARG A 792 -18.36 14.50 -11.27
N PHE A 793 -19.60 14.56 -10.79
CA PHE A 793 -20.76 14.92 -11.60
C PHE A 793 -20.97 16.43 -11.74
N GLY A 794 -20.28 17.23 -10.91
CA GLY A 794 -20.48 18.66 -10.81
C GLY A 794 -21.89 18.98 -10.31
N VAL A 795 -22.29 18.30 -9.23
CA VAL A 795 -23.60 18.44 -8.59
C VAL A 795 -23.40 18.98 -7.17
N ASP A 796 -24.27 19.90 -6.77
CA ASP A 796 -24.27 20.48 -5.44
C ASP A 796 -25.07 19.59 -4.45
N ASP A 797 -24.64 19.55 -3.19
CA ASP A 797 -25.32 18.73 -2.16
C ASP A 797 -26.77 19.20 -1.94
N GLU A 798 -27.02 20.51 -1.98
CA GLU A 798 -28.36 21.10 -1.87
C GLU A 798 -29.30 20.61 -2.98
N SER A 799 -28.81 20.52 -4.21
CA SER A 799 -29.62 20.04 -5.34
C SER A 799 -29.95 18.55 -5.22
N ILE A 800 -29.05 17.74 -4.64
CA ILE A 800 -29.37 16.34 -4.33
C ILE A 800 -30.46 16.31 -3.25
N ARG A 801 -30.30 17.12 -2.20
CA ARG A 801 -31.25 17.19 -1.10
C ARG A 801 -32.66 17.57 -1.55
N ASP A 802 -32.77 18.55 -2.44
CA ASP A 802 -34.04 19.18 -2.78
C ASP A 802 -34.78 18.48 -3.94
N TYR A 803 -34.08 17.73 -4.79
CA TYR A 803 -34.67 17.12 -6.00
C TYR A 803 -34.65 15.59 -6.06
N VAL A 804 -33.98 14.89 -5.13
CA VAL A 804 -33.81 13.43 -5.20
C VAL A 804 -34.58 12.72 -4.09
N LEU A 805 -35.41 11.76 -4.51
CA LEU A 805 -36.03 10.73 -3.67
C LEU A 805 -35.43 9.37 -4.03
N THR A 806 -34.79 8.71 -3.07
CA THR A 806 -34.26 7.34 -3.25
C THR A 806 -35.02 6.33 -2.41
N ILE A 807 -35.48 5.26 -3.04
CA ILE A 807 -36.11 4.12 -2.40
C ILE A 807 -35.08 3.00 -2.36
N LYS A 808 -34.79 2.48 -1.17
CA LYS A 808 -33.80 1.40 -0.98
C LYS A 808 -34.39 0.25 -0.17
N PRO A 809 -34.26 -1.01 -0.62
CA PRO A 809 -34.55 -2.16 0.21
C PRO A 809 -33.49 -2.36 1.28
N ARG A 810 -33.89 -2.86 2.45
CA ARG A 810 -32.94 -3.36 3.45
C ARG A 810 -32.06 -4.44 2.85
N ARG A 811 -30.79 -4.47 3.26
CA ARG A 811 -29.77 -5.43 2.79
C ARG A 811 -29.40 -5.31 1.31
N ASP A 812 -29.98 -4.39 0.54
CA ASP A 812 -29.49 -4.12 -0.82
C ASP A 812 -28.10 -3.46 -0.75
N ILE A 813 -27.12 -4.04 -1.43
CA ILE A 813 -25.71 -3.60 -1.41
C ILE A 813 -25.44 -2.41 -2.33
N VAL A 814 -26.22 -2.23 -3.41
CA VAL A 814 -25.95 -1.18 -4.41
C VAL A 814 -26.16 0.23 -3.84
N PRO A 815 -27.27 0.55 -3.16
CA PRO A 815 -27.46 1.85 -2.52
C PRO A 815 -26.57 2.08 -1.28
N GLN A 816 -25.70 1.13 -0.93
CA GLN A 816 -24.66 1.30 0.11
C GLN A 816 -23.32 1.77 -0.48
N ILE A 817 -23.14 1.67 -1.80
CA ILE A 817 -22.01 2.24 -2.49
C ILE A 817 -22.19 3.76 -2.51
N ASP A 818 -21.22 4.50 -1.98
CA ASP A 818 -21.35 5.92 -1.62
C ASP A 818 -22.46 6.17 -0.57
N GLU A 819 -22.54 7.40 -0.07
CA GLU A 819 -23.61 7.83 0.83
C GLU A 819 -24.78 8.43 0.05
N LEU A 820 -25.99 8.10 0.50
CA LEU A 820 -27.23 8.66 -0.01
C LEU A 820 -27.50 10.01 0.66
N SER A 821 -27.77 11.03 -0.15
CA SER A 821 -28.25 12.35 0.29
C SER A 821 -29.69 12.57 -0.20
N GLY A 822 -30.39 13.55 0.36
CA GLY A 822 -31.81 13.84 0.09
C GLY A 822 -32.80 12.92 0.79
N MET A 823 -34.00 12.76 0.21
CA MET A 823 -35.05 11.95 0.83
C MET A 823 -34.76 10.48 0.57
N VAL A 824 -34.55 9.70 1.63
CA VAL A 824 -34.31 8.26 1.53
C VAL A 824 -35.45 7.50 2.20
N GLN A 825 -36.18 6.72 1.42
CA GLN A 825 -37.15 5.76 1.92
C GLN A 825 -36.54 4.37 1.96
N GLU A 826 -36.40 3.83 3.16
CA GLU A 826 -36.04 2.43 3.35
C GLU A 826 -37.30 1.54 3.34
N ILE A 827 -37.28 0.46 2.56
CA ILE A 827 -38.33 -0.56 2.48
C ILE A 827 -37.78 -1.92 2.92
N GLU A 828 -38.65 -2.82 3.39
CA GLU A 828 -38.22 -4.14 3.84
C GLU A 828 -37.77 -5.04 2.67
N CYS A 829 -36.81 -5.93 2.91
CA CYS A 829 -36.48 -7.01 1.98
C CYS A 829 -36.63 -8.36 2.68
N ARG A 830 -37.55 -9.18 2.18
CA ARG A 830 -37.86 -10.51 2.74
C ARG A 830 -36.97 -11.64 2.21
N ARG A 831 -35.97 -11.29 1.40
CA ARG A 831 -35.01 -12.25 0.85
C ARG A 831 -33.72 -12.24 1.67
N ASP A 832 -33.08 -13.39 1.78
CA ASP A 832 -31.81 -13.51 2.50
C ASP A 832 -30.62 -13.02 1.69
N ASN A 833 -30.66 -13.18 0.37
CA ASN A 833 -29.56 -12.80 -0.52
C ASN A 833 -29.58 -11.28 -0.78
N PRO A 834 -28.52 -10.53 -0.41
CA PRO A 834 -28.41 -9.10 -0.68
C PRO A 834 -28.58 -8.72 -2.15
N LEU A 835 -28.07 -9.53 -3.07
CA LEU A 835 -28.22 -9.32 -4.52
C LEU A 835 -29.67 -9.55 -4.98
N ALA A 836 -30.41 -10.43 -4.30
CA ALA A 836 -31.82 -10.64 -4.62
C ALA A 836 -32.70 -9.51 -4.07
N CYS A 837 -32.26 -8.80 -3.02
CA CYS A 837 -32.89 -7.56 -2.54
C CYS A 837 -32.77 -6.43 -3.55
N HIS A 838 -31.67 -6.37 -4.31
CA HIS A 838 -31.45 -5.37 -5.36
C HIS A 838 -32.41 -5.47 -6.56
N SER A 839 -33.14 -6.58 -6.72
CA SER A 839 -34.03 -6.76 -7.88
C SER A 839 -35.20 -5.76 -7.89
N THR A 840 -35.62 -5.31 -9.09
CA THR A 840 -36.85 -4.51 -9.29
C THR A 840 -38.09 -5.18 -8.71
N VAL A 841 -38.13 -6.52 -8.71
CA VAL A 841 -39.23 -7.33 -8.14
C VAL A 841 -39.43 -7.03 -6.66
N THR A 842 -38.35 -6.83 -5.90
CA THR A 842 -38.42 -6.49 -4.47
C THR A 842 -39.19 -5.18 -4.28
N HIS A 843 -38.84 -4.14 -5.05
CA HIS A 843 -39.52 -2.85 -5.02
C HIS A 843 -40.99 -2.98 -5.38
N MET A 844 -41.30 -3.61 -6.52
CA MET A 844 -42.66 -3.72 -7.00
C MET A 844 -43.56 -4.49 -6.02
N CYS A 845 -43.10 -5.63 -5.50
CA CYS A 845 -43.90 -6.45 -4.60
C CYS A 845 -44.04 -5.85 -3.20
N GLU A 846 -42.98 -5.24 -2.64
CA GLU A 846 -43.03 -4.61 -1.31
C GLU A 846 -43.80 -3.27 -1.32
N LEU A 847 -43.70 -2.49 -2.40
CA LEU A 847 -44.52 -1.28 -2.54
C LEU A 847 -45.98 -1.62 -2.82
N TYR A 848 -46.27 -2.65 -3.63
CA TYR A 848 -47.64 -3.09 -3.87
C TYR A 848 -48.33 -3.57 -2.59
N ILE A 849 -47.63 -4.34 -1.74
CA ILE A 849 -48.20 -4.82 -0.48
C ILE A 849 -48.41 -3.71 0.56
N ALA A 850 -47.53 -2.71 0.59
CA ALA A 850 -47.56 -1.64 1.57
C ALA A 850 -48.47 -0.46 1.15
N CYS A 851 -48.36 -0.02 -0.12
CA CYS A 851 -49.08 1.14 -0.66
C CYS A 851 -50.37 0.76 -1.39
N GLY A 852 -50.53 -0.51 -1.78
CA GLY A 852 -51.60 -0.93 -2.68
C GLY A 852 -51.37 -0.47 -4.12
N ASP A 853 -52.41 -0.58 -4.95
CA ASP A 853 -52.38 -0.09 -6.33
C ASP A 853 -53.58 0.82 -6.61
N LYS A 854 -53.33 2.13 -6.71
CA LYS A 854 -54.34 3.15 -7.01
C LYS A 854 -55.01 2.92 -8.37
N ARG A 855 -54.30 2.29 -9.31
CA ARG A 855 -54.74 2.04 -10.69
C ARG A 855 -55.51 0.73 -10.86
N LYS A 856 -55.65 -0.08 -9.80
CA LYS A 856 -56.39 -1.34 -9.79
C LYS A 856 -55.93 -2.31 -10.90
N ARG A 857 -54.63 -2.38 -11.17
CA ARG A 857 -54.09 -3.31 -12.18
C ARG A 857 -54.23 -4.75 -11.71
N ASP A 858 -54.15 -5.70 -12.63
CA ASP A 858 -54.22 -7.12 -12.32
C ASP A 858 -52.81 -7.68 -12.02
N TRP A 859 -52.57 -7.95 -10.73
CA TRP A 859 -51.34 -8.55 -10.19
C TRP A 859 -51.40 -10.07 -10.09
N SER A 860 -52.50 -10.72 -10.51
CA SER A 860 -52.70 -12.18 -10.36
C SER A 860 -51.67 -13.04 -11.09
N LYS A 861 -51.00 -12.49 -12.11
CA LYS A 861 -49.94 -13.13 -12.89
C LYS A 861 -48.52 -12.75 -12.44
N ALA A 862 -48.37 -11.88 -11.45
CA ALA A 862 -47.08 -11.55 -10.84
C ALA A 862 -46.64 -12.66 -9.88
N SER A 863 -46.37 -13.86 -10.39
CA SER A 863 -45.98 -15.03 -9.58
C SER A 863 -44.70 -14.80 -8.78
N GLN A 864 -43.85 -13.87 -9.21
CA GLN A 864 -42.65 -13.47 -8.49
C GLN A 864 -42.97 -12.81 -7.14
N CYS A 865 -44.13 -12.13 -7.01
CA CYS A 865 -44.57 -11.60 -5.72
C CYS A 865 -45.03 -12.70 -4.78
N THR A 866 -45.63 -13.78 -5.31
CA THR A 866 -45.98 -14.97 -4.53
C THR A 866 -44.74 -15.51 -3.84
N GLU A 867 -43.69 -15.75 -4.61
CA GLU A 867 -42.40 -16.24 -4.09
C GLU A 867 -41.77 -15.26 -3.09
N TYR A 868 -41.81 -13.95 -3.38
CA TYR A 868 -41.31 -12.91 -2.48
C TYR A 868 -42.05 -12.89 -1.13
N PHE A 869 -43.36 -13.12 -1.11
CA PHE A 869 -44.14 -13.15 0.13
C PHE A 869 -43.96 -14.44 0.94
N PHE A 870 -43.57 -15.55 0.28
CA PHE A 870 -43.41 -16.86 0.92
C PHE A 870 -41.96 -17.18 1.35
N HIS A 871 -40.97 -16.45 0.85
CA HIS A 871 -39.61 -16.48 1.38
C HIS A 871 -39.55 -15.77 2.74
N LYS A 872 -38.91 -16.41 3.72
CA LYS A 872 -38.79 -15.92 5.09
C LYS A 872 -37.34 -15.88 5.52
#